data_AF-A0AAW0KY37-F1
#
_entry.id   AF-A0AAW0KY37-F1
#
_cell.length_a   1.000
_cell.length_b   1.000
_cell.length_c   1.000
_cell.angle_alpha   90.00
_cell.angle_beta   90.00
_cell.angle_gamma   90.00
#
_symmetry.space_group_name_H-M   'P 1'
#
loop_
_entity.id
_entity.type
_entity.pdbx_description
1 polymer ?
#
loop_
_entity_poly.entity_id
_entity_poly.type
_entity_poly.pdbx_seq_one_letter_code
_entity_poly.pdbx_strand_id
1 'polypeptide(L)'
;MAEAIHNLAVILKNHPQPQNDAEFLLVKQTRPPKFDEEEYDSYVDSDLWDLPSTQLNLLGGNSESPIVVEGAQSINLTNFDLHSALTKVLEQVGFEVTDGGEWKFWKYVEEAEFGPGPPVHTVFIMGKLLAGDRNLQERCKWMSVQSCLSWLLEVKPSSDRVGPLTVVGLVNDSIQPADQKVPSILRHQEYPPGVKLVPIGSKTAKPFCTTNLIIFAPENVSNESENNSFVACGDALIVDPGCRSEFHEELQKIVAALPRKLVVFVTHHHRDHVDGLSIVQKCNPNATLLVHENTMRRIGKGDWSLGYTSVSGAEDICIGGQRLRVIFAPGHTDGHMALLHMSTHSLIQYFQTTYKFMELSPHTLIPMHGRVNLWPKHMLCGYLKNRRSRETSILKAIENGAETLFDIVAEVYSELDRSVWIPAASNVRLHVEHLAEQDKLPKAFSIQKFQKTCGLYFLARWIWAYLSKGLQLNYQKLWTSTLFVFGAVASFAVLYSCKITVFVEQLSIRIKRVRGSITTTIFLCLSLAFFIMTLGMFINNRARKFLSSDEIYFPQLSAFYPKSPRPSYSNFLCNSSSDPSLHPFKLSNGSRGLRDWIAPNELSHLMSDKELMWLASMVPNIEKYPYNRTQKVAFMFLTRGKLPLGPLWEKFFKGHAGLYSIYLHTSPEFTEEPPKSSVFYKRRIPSEQVEWGQATMVDAERRLLANALLDFSNERFVLLSETCIPLFNFTTIYNYLINSNHSFVGSIDDPRKMGRGRYNKHMWPMVSLSDWRKGNQWFEVHRKLAIEIVSDVTYYPIFENHCKPPCYMDEHYLATLVTKIQPSMNSNRSITWVDWSRGGSHPTKFERKDVSEAFLNRVRQGFNCTYNGITTTVCFLFARKFQPRTLEPLLRIAPVLLGFNP
;
A
#
# COMPACT_ATOMS: atom_id res chain seq x y z
N MET A 1 23.62 9.88 30.98
CA MET A 1 23.62 10.05 29.51
C MET A 1 24.54 9.00 28.93
N ALA A 2 24.14 8.31 27.87
CA ALA A 2 25.04 7.40 27.17
C ALA A 2 26.20 8.20 26.57
N GLU A 3 27.41 7.66 26.62
CA GLU A 3 28.59 8.28 26.01
C GLU A 3 28.42 8.32 24.48
N ALA A 4 28.82 9.42 23.85
CA ALA A 4 28.70 9.58 22.40
C ALA A 4 29.66 8.62 21.68
N ILE A 5 29.19 8.01 20.59
CA ILE A 5 30.02 7.20 19.70
C ILE A 5 30.77 8.15 18.77
N HIS A 6 32.09 8.01 18.70
CA HIS A 6 32.91 8.76 17.76
C HIS A 6 33.30 7.86 16.60
N ASN A 7 33.24 8.39 15.38
CA ASN A 7 33.64 7.72 14.15
C ASN A 7 34.72 8.52 13.43
N LEU A 8 35.63 7.83 12.75
CA LEU A 8 36.58 8.41 11.81
C LEU A 8 36.12 8.06 10.39
N ALA A 9 35.92 9.07 9.56
CA ALA A 9 35.70 8.91 8.12
C ALA A 9 36.85 9.56 7.34
N VAL A 10 37.38 8.86 6.34
CA VAL A 10 38.60 9.30 5.65
C VAL A 10 38.30 9.59 4.18
N ILE A 11 38.68 10.79 3.74
CA ILE A 11 38.59 11.23 2.35
C ILE A 11 39.96 11.02 1.71
N LEU A 12 40.10 9.93 0.95
CA LEU A 12 41.32 9.62 0.21
C LEU A 12 41.22 10.20 -1.19
N LYS A 13 42.09 11.15 -1.53
CA LYS A 13 42.14 11.76 -2.86
C LYS A 13 43.22 11.14 -3.74
N ASN A 14 42.92 11.05 -5.03
CA ASN A 14 43.89 10.64 -6.06
C ASN A 14 44.94 11.77 -6.29
N HIS A 15 46.15 11.42 -6.73
CA HIS A 15 47.23 12.37 -7.02
C HIS A 15 46.85 13.28 -8.21
N PRO A 16 47.11 14.59 -8.20
CA PRO A 16 46.60 15.48 -9.24
C PRO A 16 47.28 15.22 -10.59
N GLN A 17 46.53 14.72 -11.58
CA GLN A 17 46.75 15.06 -12.99
C GLN A 17 45.98 16.35 -13.33
N PRO A 18 46.43 17.18 -14.29
CA PRO A 18 46.12 18.60 -14.30
C PRO A 18 44.72 18.99 -14.81
N GLN A 19 43.82 18.06 -15.11
CA GLN A 19 42.53 18.37 -15.74
C GLN A 19 41.46 17.31 -15.41
N ASN A 20 40.78 17.47 -14.27
CA ASN A 20 39.36 17.16 -13.99
C ASN A 20 39.14 16.92 -12.48
N ASP A 21 37.92 17.22 -12.01
CA ASP A 21 37.44 17.15 -10.62
C ASP A 21 38.17 16.14 -9.73
N ALA A 22 38.71 16.59 -8.60
CA ALA A 22 39.46 15.73 -7.68
C ALA A 22 38.61 14.54 -7.20
N GLU A 23 38.91 13.35 -7.71
CA GLU A 23 38.25 12.11 -7.30
C GLU A 23 38.65 11.70 -5.88
N PHE A 24 37.72 11.06 -5.20
CA PHE A 24 37.91 10.45 -3.89
C PHE A 24 37.45 8.99 -3.89
N LEU A 25 38.05 8.20 -3.00
CA LEU A 25 37.80 6.77 -2.93
C LEU A 25 36.60 6.45 -2.04
N LEU A 26 35.65 5.69 -2.59
CA LEU A 26 34.53 5.11 -1.86
C LEU A 26 34.69 3.61 -1.69
N VAL A 27 34.15 3.07 -0.61
CA VAL A 27 34.10 1.63 -0.35
C VAL A 27 32.67 1.12 -0.36
N LYS A 28 32.50 -0.05 -0.95
CA LYS A 28 31.25 -0.80 -0.99
C LYS A 28 30.89 -1.25 0.42
N GLN A 29 29.75 -0.81 0.90
CA GLN A 29 29.24 -1.14 2.23
C GLN A 29 28.73 -2.58 2.28
N THR A 30 28.98 -3.24 3.41
CA THR A 30 28.51 -4.60 3.65
C THR A 30 26.99 -4.61 3.77
N ARG A 31 26.33 -5.48 3.00
CA ARG A 31 24.89 -5.66 3.09
C ARG A 31 24.51 -6.27 4.46
N PRO A 32 23.32 -5.96 4.99
CA PRO A 32 22.80 -6.65 6.17
C PRO A 32 22.77 -8.18 5.98
N PRO A 33 22.85 -8.95 7.08
CA PRO A 33 22.79 -10.41 7.01
C PRO A 33 21.46 -10.87 6.42
N LYS A 34 21.49 -12.01 5.71
CA LYS A 34 20.31 -12.64 5.13
C LYS A 34 19.34 -13.13 6.22
N PHE A 35 18.09 -13.32 5.84
CA PHE A 35 17.05 -13.87 6.72
C PHE A 35 17.03 -15.41 6.74
N ASP A 36 17.79 -16.06 5.86
CA ASP A 36 17.83 -17.51 5.62
C ASP A 36 16.48 -18.07 5.14
N GLU A 37 15.74 -17.25 4.39
CA GLU A 37 14.42 -17.58 3.85
C GLU A 37 14.34 -17.05 2.41
N GLU A 38 14.20 -17.96 1.43
CA GLU A 38 14.28 -17.67 -0.01
C GLU A 38 13.34 -16.53 -0.44
N GLU A 39 12.12 -16.50 0.09
CA GLU A 39 11.14 -15.45 -0.20
C GLU A 39 11.69 -14.05 0.13
N TYR A 40 12.29 -13.86 1.31
CA TYR A 40 12.81 -12.56 1.73
C TYR A 40 14.18 -12.25 1.13
N ASP A 41 15.04 -13.26 1.01
CA ASP A 41 16.39 -13.09 0.48
C ASP A 41 16.41 -12.86 -1.04
N SER A 42 15.29 -13.11 -1.73
CA SER A 42 15.09 -12.74 -3.14
C SER A 42 15.05 -11.21 -3.35
N TYR A 43 14.69 -10.44 -2.33
CA TYR A 43 14.65 -8.98 -2.41
C TYR A 43 16.00 -8.36 -2.08
N VAL A 44 16.73 -7.97 -3.12
CA VAL A 44 18.10 -7.46 -2.99
C VAL A 44 18.15 -5.95 -3.23
N ASP A 45 18.70 -5.23 -2.25
CA ASP A 45 19.06 -3.82 -2.36
C ASP A 45 20.31 -3.66 -3.25
N SER A 46 20.37 -2.57 -4.03
CA SER A 46 21.55 -2.25 -4.85
C SER A 46 22.77 -1.92 -3.98
N ASP A 47 23.95 -1.91 -4.60
CA ASP A 47 25.19 -1.65 -3.86
C ASP A 47 25.20 -0.23 -3.30
N LEU A 48 25.65 -0.10 -2.06
CA LEU A 48 25.83 1.17 -1.37
C LEU A 48 27.32 1.46 -1.27
N TRP A 49 27.73 2.65 -1.71
CA TRP A 49 29.10 3.13 -1.68
C TRP A 49 29.19 4.33 -0.75
N ASP A 50 30.12 4.30 0.20
CA ASP A 50 30.30 5.41 1.13
C ASP A 50 31.79 5.62 1.47
N LEU A 51 32.12 6.71 2.16
CA LEU A 51 33.48 6.97 2.62
C LEU A 51 33.93 5.83 3.55
N PRO A 52 35.18 5.38 3.43
CA PRO A 52 35.71 4.38 4.34
C PRO A 52 35.77 4.96 5.75
N SER A 53 35.25 4.20 6.71
CA SER A 53 35.07 4.69 8.07
C SER A 53 35.16 3.58 9.11
N THR A 54 35.43 3.97 10.35
CA THR A 54 35.47 3.06 11.49
C THR A 54 35.17 3.80 12.79
N GLN A 55 34.93 3.05 13.88
CA GLN A 55 34.75 3.63 15.20
C GLN A 55 36.08 4.19 15.72
N LEU A 56 36.04 5.42 16.21
CA LEU A 56 37.17 6.14 16.80
C LEU A 56 37.10 6.00 18.32
N ASN A 57 37.97 5.18 18.88
CA ASN A 57 37.98 4.89 20.32
C ASN A 57 38.76 5.96 21.10
N LEU A 58 38.33 6.22 22.34
CA LEU A 58 39.05 7.08 23.26
C LEU A 58 40.32 6.38 23.79
N LEU A 59 41.40 7.16 23.93
CA LEU A 59 42.64 6.70 24.55
C LEU A 59 42.49 6.72 26.07
N GLY A 60 42.66 5.56 26.71
CA GLY A 60 42.73 5.44 28.16
C GLY A 60 44.10 5.86 28.70
N GLY A 61 44.42 7.16 28.67
CA GLY A 61 45.58 7.78 29.37
C GLY A 61 46.99 7.35 28.94
N ASN A 62 47.85 8.34 28.65
CA ASN A 62 49.31 8.25 28.38
C ASN A 62 49.78 7.48 27.13
N SER A 63 49.07 7.56 26.01
CA SER A 63 49.61 7.17 24.72
C SER A 63 49.38 8.29 23.71
N GLU A 64 50.45 8.90 23.20
CA GLU A 64 50.38 9.89 22.11
C GLU A 64 50.27 9.14 20.78
N SER A 65 49.29 9.51 19.95
CA SER A 65 49.19 8.94 18.60
C SER A 65 50.32 9.49 17.72
N PRO A 66 51.10 8.66 17.01
CA PRO A 66 52.23 9.11 16.19
C PRO A 66 51.81 9.85 14.90
N ILE A 67 50.52 9.99 14.63
CA ILE A 67 50.00 10.63 13.41
C ILE A 67 49.65 12.08 13.69
N VAL A 68 50.29 12.99 12.96
CA VAL A 68 49.99 14.42 12.99
C VAL A 68 48.92 14.74 11.95
N VAL A 69 47.80 15.32 12.40
CA VAL A 69 46.73 15.84 11.53
C VAL A 69 46.79 17.37 11.58
N GLU A 70 47.01 18.00 10.43
CA GLU A 70 47.04 19.46 10.34
C GLU A 70 45.63 20.06 10.52
N GLY A 71 45.51 21.15 11.28
CA GLY A 71 44.29 21.98 11.31
C GLY A 71 43.20 21.59 12.30
N ALA A 72 43.42 20.61 13.19
CA ALA A 72 42.43 20.16 14.18
C ALA A 72 42.27 21.11 15.39
N GLN A 73 41.95 22.38 15.17
CA GLN A 73 41.81 23.37 16.26
C GLN A 73 40.51 23.25 17.06
N SER A 74 39.46 22.63 16.49
CA SER A 74 38.12 22.53 17.08
C SER A 74 37.87 21.27 17.90
N ILE A 75 38.71 20.24 17.78
CA ILE A 75 38.61 18.98 18.53
C ILE A 75 40.01 18.48 18.89
N ASN A 76 40.22 18.10 20.16
CA ASN A 76 41.49 17.56 20.58
C ASN A 76 41.62 16.09 20.17
N LEU A 77 42.16 15.85 18.96
CA LEU A 77 42.34 14.52 18.39
C LEU A 77 43.31 13.64 19.20
N THR A 78 44.13 14.21 20.10
CA THR A 78 45.05 13.46 20.96
C THR A 78 44.33 12.57 21.98
N ASN A 79 43.03 12.78 22.18
CA ASN A 79 42.22 11.96 23.08
C ASN A 79 41.75 10.64 22.43
N PHE A 80 42.06 10.42 21.15
CA PHE A 80 41.55 9.29 20.37
C PHE A 80 42.67 8.42 19.79
N ASP A 81 42.43 7.12 19.67
CA ASP A 81 43.36 6.16 19.05
C ASP A 81 43.26 6.27 17.52
N LEU A 82 43.78 7.38 17.00
CA LEU A 82 43.71 7.71 15.59
C LEU A 82 44.51 6.73 14.73
N HIS A 83 45.63 6.20 15.23
CA HIS A 83 46.47 5.25 14.52
C HIS A 83 45.73 3.95 14.25
N SER A 84 45.16 3.31 15.28
CA SER A 84 44.37 2.09 15.10
C SER A 84 43.16 2.31 14.19
N ALA A 85 42.47 3.44 14.34
CA ALA A 85 41.33 3.78 13.50
C ALA A 85 41.74 3.97 12.02
N LEU A 86 42.84 4.69 11.76
CA LEU A 86 43.32 4.94 10.41
C LEU A 86 43.81 3.66 9.72
N THR A 87 44.54 2.79 10.45
CA THR A 87 44.94 1.48 9.93
C THR A 87 43.71 0.68 9.49
N LYS A 88 42.67 0.58 10.33
CA LYS A 88 41.43 -0.14 9.98
C LYS A 88 40.69 0.47 8.79
N VAL A 89 40.74 1.79 8.62
CA VAL A 89 40.14 2.46 7.46
C VAL A 89 40.93 2.14 6.20
N LEU A 90 42.27 2.20 6.24
CA LEU A 90 43.12 1.92 5.09
C LEU A 90 43.12 0.43 4.69
N GLU A 91 42.97 -0.48 5.65
CA GLU A 91 42.75 -1.91 5.36
C GLU A 91 41.50 -2.16 4.50
N GLN A 92 40.43 -1.37 4.66
CA GLN A 92 39.21 -1.50 3.84
C GLN A 92 39.45 -1.20 2.35
N VAL A 93 40.47 -0.39 2.07
CA VAL A 93 40.83 0.05 0.72
C VAL A 93 42.12 -0.61 0.21
N GLY A 94 42.73 -1.50 0.99
CA GLY A 94 43.94 -2.24 0.62
C GLY A 94 45.23 -1.41 0.68
N PHE A 95 45.26 -0.35 1.49
CA PHE A 95 46.43 0.51 1.71
C PHE A 95 46.98 0.37 3.12
N GLU A 96 48.26 0.67 3.30
CA GLU A 96 48.90 0.79 4.61
C GLU A 96 48.98 2.27 5.05
N VAL A 97 49.16 2.52 6.35
CA VAL A 97 49.29 3.89 6.90
C VAL A 97 50.47 4.64 6.25
N THR A 98 51.53 3.92 5.90
CA THR A 98 52.72 4.43 5.18
C THR A 98 52.44 4.81 3.72
N ASP A 99 51.36 4.30 3.12
CA ASP A 99 50.94 4.65 1.75
C ASP A 99 50.19 6.00 1.70
N GLY A 100 49.75 6.52 2.85
CA GLY A 100 49.12 7.83 2.99
C GLY A 100 50.13 8.96 3.21
N GLY A 101 49.96 10.07 2.48
CA GLY A 101 50.74 11.29 2.64
C GLY A 101 50.27 12.16 3.81
N GLU A 102 50.37 13.48 3.66
CA GLU A 102 49.91 14.44 4.68
C GLU A 102 48.41 14.27 5.01
N TRP A 103 48.08 14.16 6.29
CA TRP A 103 46.72 14.09 6.81
C TRP A 103 46.25 15.48 7.26
N LYS A 104 45.08 15.90 6.78
CA LYS A 104 44.48 17.19 7.12
C LYS A 104 43.11 17.00 7.74
N PHE A 105 42.84 17.73 8.81
CA PHE A 105 41.50 17.81 9.38
C PHE A 105 40.57 18.45 8.35
N TRP A 106 39.46 17.79 8.07
CA TRP A 106 38.46 18.31 7.14
C TRP A 106 37.33 18.99 7.89
N LYS A 107 36.60 18.23 8.71
CA LYS A 107 35.56 18.77 9.60
C LYS A 107 35.15 17.79 10.69
N TYR A 108 34.42 18.31 11.66
CA TYR A 108 33.78 17.54 12.72
C TYR A 108 32.27 17.74 12.64
N VAL A 109 31.51 16.65 12.61
CA VAL A 109 30.06 16.68 12.50
C VAL A 109 29.43 15.97 13.68
N GLU A 110 28.62 16.68 14.43
CA GLU A 110 27.75 16.12 15.46
C GLU A 110 26.42 15.73 14.82
N GLU A 111 26.04 14.45 14.92
CA GLU A 111 24.76 13.99 14.38
C GLU A 111 23.59 14.60 15.16
N ALA A 112 22.49 14.83 14.45
CA ALA A 112 21.23 15.20 15.07
C ALA A 112 20.67 14.07 15.97
N GLU A 113 19.88 14.43 16.98
CA GLU A 113 19.40 13.50 18.01
C GLU A 113 18.20 12.65 17.53
N PHE A 114 18.46 11.74 16.59
CA PHE A 114 17.45 10.83 16.04
C PHE A 114 16.94 9.80 17.06
N GLY A 115 17.75 9.45 18.08
CA GLY A 115 17.44 8.43 19.09
C GLY A 115 17.18 7.02 18.51
N PRO A 116 16.96 6.00 19.36
CA PRO A 116 17.22 5.98 20.80
C PRO A 116 18.69 5.67 21.15
N GLY A 117 19.52 5.38 20.14
CA GLY A 117 20.95 5.11 20.34
C GLY A 117 21.73 6.35 20.81
N PRO A 118 22.99 6.17 21.27
CA PRO A 118 23.85 7.29 21.63
C PRO A 118 24.06 8.24 20.43
N PRO A 119 24.39 9.52 20.71
CA PRO A 119 24.79 10.46 19.66
C PRO A 119 26.00 9.91 18.91
N VAL A 120 26.04 10.13 17.60
CA VAL A 120 27.21 9.79 16.78
C VAL A 120 27.90 11.08 16.37
N HIS A 121 29.20 11.16 16.61
CA HIS A 121 30.02 12.27 16.14
C HIS A 121 31.04 11.72 15.13
N THR A 122 31.22 12.41 14.01
CA THR A 122 32.14 11.95 12.96
C THR A 122 33.24 12.98 12.73
N VAL A 123 34.47 12.53 12.89
CA VAL A 123 35.68 13.24 12.48
C VAL A 123 35.97 12.88 11.03
N PHE A 124 36.00 13.88 10.16
CA PHE A 124 36.45 13.74 8.79
C PHE A 124 37.89 14.21 8.67
N ILE A 125 38.75 13.34 8.13
CA ILE A 125 40.11 13.70 7.75
C ILE A 125 40.31 13.44 6.26
N MET A 126 41.21 14.21 5.66
CA MET A 126 41.58 14.10 4.26
C MET A 126 43.02 13.66 4.14
N GLY A 127 43.28 12.67 3.29
CA GLY A 127 44.61 12.18 2.96
C GLY A 127 44.82 12.13 1.45
N LYS A 128 46.08 12.28 1.03
CA LYS A 128 46.51 12.06 -0.35
C LYS A 128 47.28 10.74 -0.42
N LEU A 129 46.93 9.87 -1.36
CA LEU A 129 47.69 8.63 -1.54
C LEU A 129 48.99 8.92 -2.30
N LEU A 130 50.12 8.41 -1.79
CA LEU A 130 51.45 8.60 -2.37
C LEU A 130 51.82 7.52 -3.39
N ALA A 131 51.21 6.34 -3.29
CA ALA A 131 51.41 5.23 -4.22
C ALA A 131 50.48 5.36 -5.43
N GLY A 132 51.06 5.41 -6.63
CA GLY A 132 50.30 5.36 -7.89
C GLY A 132 49.48 4.08 -8.04
N ASP A 133 48.40 4.20 -8.81
CA ASP A 133 47.32 3.24 -9.10
C ASP A 133 47.68 1.76 -8.83
N ARG A 134 47.52 1.32 -7.57
CA ARG A 134 47.48 -0.12 -7.24
C ARG A 134 46.12 -0.64 -7.67
N ASN A 135 46.07 -1.86 -8.20
CA ASN A 135 44.85 -2.52 -8.66
C ASN A 135 43.80 -2.49 -7.53
N LEU A 136 42.83 -1.58 -7.61
CA LEU A 136 41.81 -1.41 -6.58
C LEU A 136 41.03 -2.72 -6.45
N GLN A 137 40.76 -3.14 -5.22
CA GLN A 137 39.87 -4.27 -4.98
C GLN A 137 38.49 -3.98 -5.59
N GLU A 138 37.75 -5.00 -6.04
CA GLU A 138 36.37 -4.88 -6.56
C GLU A 138 35.38 -4.17 -5.58
N ARG A 139 35.82 -3.92 -4.35
CA ARG A 139 35.09 -3.23 -3.28
C ARG A 139 35.35 -1.73 -3.20
N CYS A 140 36.23 -1.17 -4.03
CA CYS A 140 36.57 0.26 -4.02
C CYS A 140 36.20 0.92 -5.36
N LYS A 141 35.84 2.21 -5.32
CA LYS A 141 35.46 2.98 -6.50
C LYS A 141 35.91 4.44 -6.35
N TRP A 142 36.63 4.96 -7.35
CA TRP A 142 36.89 6.40 -7.45
C TRP A 142 35.63 7.13 -7.92
N MET A 143 35.29 8.22 -7.24
CA MET A 143 34.15 9.06 -7.59
C MET A 143 34.48 10.55 -7.45
N SER A 144 33.92 11.37 -8.34
CA SER A 144 33.88 12.82 -8.18
C SER A 144 32.60 13.26 -7.47
N VAL A 145 32.59 14.47 -6.91
CA VAL A 145 31.38 15.05 -6.28
C VAL A 145 30.23 15.14 -7.29
N GLN A 146 30.53 15.53 -8.53
CA GLN A 146 29.53 15.62 -9.61
C GLN A 146 28.92 14.25 -9.94
N SER A 147 29.73 13.19 -9.94
CA SER A 147 29.25 11.83 -10.15
C SER A 147 28.32 11.40 -9.01
N CYS A 148 28.70 11.69 -7.76
CA CYS A 148 27.83 11.43 -6.60
C CYS A 148 26.51 12.20 -6.69
N LEU A 149 26.53 13.49 -7.06
CA LEU A 149 25.33 14.30 -7.25
C LEU A 149 24.40 13.71 -8.31
N SER A 150 24.94 13.22 -9.43
CA SER A 150 24.14 12.59 -10.48
C SER A 150 23.40 11.34 -9.98
N TRP A 151 24.05 10.54 -9.11
CA TRP A 151 23.44 9.34 -8.51
C TRP A 151 22.43 9.66 -7.42
N LEU A 152 22.55 10.82 -6.76
CA LEU A 152 21.68 11.24 -5.67
C LEU A 152 20.44 11.99 -6.16
N LEU A 153 20.56 12.78 -7.22
CA LEU A 153 19.48 13.66 -7.71
C LEU A 153 18.62 13.02 -8.81
N GLU A 154 19.17 12.12 -9.63
CA GLU A 154 18.44 11.45 -10.72
C GLU A 154 18.61 9.92 -10.63
N VAL A 155 17.86 9.32 -9.73
CA VAL A 155 17.99 7.91 -9.40
C VAL A 155 17.36 7.03 -10.49
N LYS A 156 18.15 6.09 -11.03
CA LYS A 156 17.68 5.08 -11.99
C LYS A 156 17.35 3.77 -11.27
N PRO A 157 16.31 3.02 -11.72
CA PRO A 157 16.05 1.69 -11.18
C PRO A 157 17.30 0.81 -11.25
N SER A 158 17.62 0.14 -10.13
CA SER A 158 18.80 -0.74 -9.98
C SER A 158 20.17 -0.05 -10.01
N SER A 159 20.25 1.29 -9.95
CA SER A 159 21.53 1.98 -9.81
C SER A 159 22.16 1.77 -8.43
N ASP A 160 23.48 1.82 -8.39
CA ASP A 160 24.27 1.96 -7.16
C ASP A 160 23.84 3.22 -6.39
N ARG A 161 24.13 3.23 -5.08
CA ARG A 161 23.73 4.27 -4.13
C ARG A 161 24.93 4.89 -3.43
N VAL A 162 24.81 6.15 -3.03
CA VAL A 162 25.84 6.89 -2.29
C VAL A 162 25.41 7.05 -0.84
N GLY A 163 26.27 6.70 0.12
CA GLY A 163 25.98 6.76 1.55
C GLY A 163 26.11 8.16 2.17
N PRO A 164 25.62 8.32 3.41
CA PRO A 164 25.48 9.61 4.07
C PRO A 164 26.82 10.21 4.49
N LEU A 165 27.88 9.44 4.75
CA LEU A 165 29.17 10.02 5.10
C LEU A 165 29.76 10.79 3.93
N THR A 166 29.57 10.31 2.71
CA THR A 166 29.95 10.99 1.47
C THR A 166 29.14 12.27 1.29
N VAL A 167 27.83 12.20 1.51
CA VAL A 167 26.94 13.36 1.37
C VAL A 167 27.26 14.44 2.40
N VAL A 168 27.26 14.07 3.67
CA VAL A 168 27.56 14.95 4.79
C VAL A 168 28.99 15.44 4.72
N GLY A 169 29.95 14.59 4.35
CA GLY A 169 31.37 14.88 4.35
C GLY A 169 31.84 15.78 3.22
N LEU A 170 31.28 15.64 2.01
CA LEU A 170 31.80 16.28 0.79
C LEU A 170 30.73 16.96 -0.06
N VAL A 171 29.61 16.26 -0.33
CA VAL A 171 28.63 16.72 -1.33
C VAL A 171 27.93 17.99 -0.88
N ASN A 172 27.48 18.05 0.38
CA ASN A 172 26.75 19.21 0.90
C ASN A 172 27.57 20.50 0.88
N ASP A 173 28.90 20.42 1.06
CA ASP A 173 29.79 21.60 1.04
C ASP A 173 30.05 22.10 -0.38
N SER A 174 29.82 21.27 -1.41
CA SER A 174 30.06 21.60 -2.82
C SER A 174 28.84 22.20 -3.52
N ILE A 175 27.65 22.01 -2.92
CA ILE A 175 26.44 22.72 -3.32
C ILE A 175 26.57 24.13 -2.72
N GLN A 176 26.53 25.17 -3.58
CA GLN A 176 26.66 26.58 -3.15
C GLN A 176 25.79 26.83 -1.91
N PRO A 177 26.27 27.55 -0.88
CA PRO A 177 25.50 27.79 0.33
C PRO A 177 24.39 28.79 0.02
N ALA A 178 23.27 28.37 -0.55
CA ALA A 178 22.09 29.19 -0.60
C ALA A 178 21.53 29.30 0.82
N ASP A 179 21.12 30.52 1.19
CA ASP A 179 20.51 30.91 2.46
C ASP A 179 19.99 29.72 3.27
N GLN A 180 20.67 29.40 4.37
CA GLN A 180 20.33 28.28 5.22
C GLN A 180 18.92 28.52 5.80
N LYS A 181 17.88 28.04 5.09
CA LYS A 181 16.45 28.21 5.47
C LYS A 181 16.10 27.51 6.79
N VAL A 182 17.03 26.75 7.35
CA VAL A 182 16.93 26.15 8.68
C VAL A 182 17.90 26.90 9.60
N PRO A 183 17.44 27.43 10.75
CA PRO A 183 18.31 28.11 11.70
C PRO A 183 19.54 27.28 12.08
N SER A 184 20.74 27.87 12.02
CA SER A 184 22.03 27.20 12.25
C SER A 184 22.20 26.55 13.63
N ILE A 185 21.35 26.93 14.59
CA ILE A 185 21.32 26.39 15.96
C ILE A 185 20.72 24.97 15.99
N LEU A 186 19.93 24.58 14.98
CA LEU A 186 19.27 23.28 14.92
C LEU A 186 20.14 22.26 14.19
N ARG A 187 20.59 21.25 14.93
CA ARG A 187 21.25 20.08 14.33
C ARG A 187 20.25 19.36 13.43
N HIS A 188 20.67 19.08 12.21
CA HIS A 188 19.87 18.39 11.20
C HIS A 188 20.76 17.51 10.33
N GLN A 189 20.15 16.57 9.63
CA GLN A 189 20.82 15.81 8.57
C GLN A 189 20.16 16.13 7.24
N GLU A 190 20.97 16.30 6.20
CA GLU A 190 20.47 16.44 4.83
C GLU A 190 20.81 15.19 4.03
N TYR A 191 19.78 14.42 3.66
CA TYR A 191 19.93 13.22 2.85
C TYR A 191 18.57 12.76 2.28
N PRO A 192 18.43 12.60 0.95
CA PRO A 192 19.38 13.03 -0.09
C PRO A 192 19.53 14.58 -0.11
N PRO A 193 20.48 15.13 -0.90
CA PRO A 193 20.59 16.57 -1.07
C PRO A 193 19.24 17.23 -1.40
N GLY A 194 18.93 18.32 -0.71
CA GLY A 194 17.66 19.05 -0.78
C GLY A 194 16.60 18.63 0.26
N VAL A 195 16.77 17.47 0.93
CA VAL A 195 15.83 16.96 1.95
C VAL A 195 16.48 17.01 3.33
N LYS A 196 16.00 17.92 4.19
CA LYS A 196 16.52 18.13 5.54
C LYS A 196 15.63 17.45 6.58
N LEU A 197 16.25 16.73 7.50
CA LEU A 197 15.62 16.02 8.61
C LEU A 197 16.03 16.71 9.91
N VAL A 198 15.05 17.28 10.61
CA VAL A 198 15.25 17.95 11.90
C VAL A 198 14.53 17.15 13.00
N PRO A 199 15.24 16.37 13.82
CA PRO A 199 14.64 15.71 14.97
C PRO A 199 14.18 16.75 15.99
N ILE A 200 12.86 16.94 16.10
CA ILE A 200 12.27 17.89 17.05
C ILE A 200 11.66 17.14 18.22
N GLY A 201 11.84 17.66 19.44
CA GLY A 201 11.29 17.05 20.64
C GLY A 201 9.75 17.04 20.58
N SER A 202 9.18 15.83 20.59
CA SER A 202 7.76 15.62 20.31
C SER A 202 7.12 14.74 21.39
N LYS A 203 5.81 14.52 21.31
CA LYS A 203 5.07 13.60 22.21
C LYS A 203 5.09 12.17 21.67
N THR A 204 6.25 11.71 21.25
CA THR A 204 6.42 10.41 20.64
C THR A 204 6.60 9.29 21.67
N ALA A 205 6.55 8.06 21.18
CA ALA A 205 6.85 6.84 21.88
C ALA A 205 8.30 6.74 22.35
N LYS A 206 8.50 6.49 23.66
CA LYS A 206 9.74 5.85 24.11
C LYS A 206 10.00 4.61 23.25
N PRO A 207 11.25 4.35 22.85
CA PRO A 207 12.47 4.96 23.33
C PRO A 207 12.87 6.22 22.55
N PHE A 208 12.10 6.63 21.55
CA PHE A 208 12.31 7.89 20.86
C PHE A 208 11.86 9.06 21.74
N CYS A 209 12.52 10.19 21.57
CA CYS A 209 12.18 11.46 22.21
C CYS A 209 11.87 12.56 21.19
N THR A 210 12.05 12.24 19.90
CA THR A 210 12.00 13.17 18.78
C THR A 210 11.19 12.56 17.62
N THR A 211 10.55 13.44 16.85
CA THR A 211 9.97 13.15 15.53
C THR A 211 10.76 13.95 14.50
N ASN A 212 11.06 13.36 13.36
CA ASN A 212 11.76 14.04 12.28
C ASN A 212 10.78 14.98 11.55
N LEU A 213 10.96 16.29 11.77
CA LEU A 213 10.39 17.30 10.89
C LEU A 213 11.17 17.28 9.58
N ILE A 214 10.50 16.92 8.49
CA ILE A 214 11.12 16.93 7.15
C ILE A 214 10.90 18.28 6.51
N ILE A 215 11.96 18.85 5.94
CA ILE A 215 11.94 20.12 5.23
C ILE A 215 12.47 19.88 3.83
N PHE A 216 11.67 20.20 2.83
CA PHE A 216 12.04 20.15 1.42
C PHE A 216 11.82 21.52 0.80
N ALA A 217 12.90 22.22 0.49
CA ALA A 217 12.84 23.65 0.11
C ALA A 217 13.86 23.97 -0.99
N PRO A 218 13.61 23.50 -2.24
CA PRO A 218 14.53 23.67 -3.35
C PRO A 218 14.87 25.14 -3.65
N GLU A 219 16.04 25.36 -4.28
CA GLU A 219 16.59 26.70 -4.54
C GLU A 219 16.10 27.30 -5.85
N ASN A 220 16.04 26.50 -6.92
CA ASN A 220 15.55 26.92 -8.23
C ASN A 220 14.04 26.68 -8.35
N VAL A 221 13.23 27.67 -7.96
CA VAL A 221 11.80 27.66 -8.23
C VAL A 221 11.60 27.98 -9.71
N SER A 222 11.38 26.95 -10.55
CA SER A 222 10.99 27.18 -11.93
C SER A 222 9.60 27.79 -11.99
N ASN A 223 9.42 28.84 -12.81
CA ASN A 223 8.12 29.43 -13.12
C ASN A 223 7.29 28.55 -14.07
N GLU A 224 7.57 27.23 -14.13
CA GLU A 224 6.77 26.29 -14.93
C GLU A 224 5.38 26.14 -14.28
N SER A 225 4.54 27.06 -14.73
CA SER A 225 3.09 27.15 -14.70
C SER A 225 2.40 25.86 -14.29
N GLU A 226 1.59 25.97 -13.24
CA GLU A 226 0.22 25.44 -13.13
C GLU A 226 -0.16 24.39 -14.19
N ASN A 227 0.47 23.22 -14.11
CA ASN A 227 -0.03 22.05 -14.80
C ASN A 227 -1.24 21.56 -14.00
N ASN A 228 -2.43 21.46 -14.62
CA ASN A 228 -3.70 21.11 -13.97
C ASN A 228 -3.72 19.69 -13.33
N SER A 229 -2.59 18.97 -13.32
CA SER A 229 -2.46 17.63 -12.76
C SER A 229 -2.01 17.57 -11.29
N PHE A 230 -1.48 18.66 -10.72
CA PHE A 230 -1.01 18.66 -9.32
C PHE A 230 -2.12 19.05 -8.35
N VAL A 231 -2.22 18.35 -7.23
CA VAL A 231 -3.22 18.65 -6.18
C VAL A 231 -2.85 19.88 -5.35
N ALA A 232 -1.54 20.17 -5.25
CA ALA A 232 -1.03 21.41 -4.67
C ALA A 232 0.35 21.73 -5.24
N CYS A 233 0.66 23.03 -5.28
CA CYS A 233 1.96 23.55 -5.66
C CYS A 233 2.48 24.50 -4.58
N GLY A 234 3.78 24.44 -4.26
CA GLY A 234 4.43 25.39 -3.36
C GLY A 234 5.93 25.55 -3.64
N ASP A 235 6.57 26.43 -2.90
CA ASP A 235 8.01 26.70 -3.03
C ASP A 235 8.82 25.93 -1.97
N ALA A 236 8.14 25.49 -0.91
CA ALA A 236 8.68 24.62 0.11
C ALA A 236 7.60 23.70 0.69
N LEU A 237 8.04 22.62 1.29
CA LEU A 237 7.24 21.62 1.98
C LEU A 237 7.82 21.35 3.36
N ILE A 238 6.95 21.29 4.37
CA ILE A 238 7.26 20.63 5.64
C ILE A 238 6.35 19.43 5.87
N VAL A 239 6.89 18.38 6.47
CA VAL A 239 6.15 17.17 6.82
C VAL A 239 6.15 17.00 8.33
N ASP A 240 4.95 16.79 8.90
CA ASP A 240 4.72 16.47 10.31
C ASP A 240 5.37 17.44 11.31
N PRO A 241 4.87 18.70 11.43
CA PRO A 241 5.40 19.71 12.34
C PRO A 241 5.08 19.46 13.82
N GLY A 242 4.78 18.22 14.22
CA GLY A 242 4.41 17.88 15.59
C GLY A 242 5.57 18.04 16.56
N CYS A 243 5.39 18.87 17.57
CA CYS A 243 6.41 19.11 18.60
C CYS A 243 5.76 19.46 19.94
N ARG A 244 6.53 19.33 21.04
CA ARG A 244 6.11 19.79 22.37
C ARG A 244 6.17 21.32 22.43
N SER A 245 5.42 21.91 23.37
CA SER A 245 5.40 23.36 23.58
C SER A 245 6.76 23.98 23.84
N GLU A 246 7.68 23.22 24.43
CA GLU A 246 9.08 23.60 24.65
C GLU A 246 9.82 23.92 23.34
N PHE A 247 9.39 23.35 22.21
CA PHE A 247 10.04 23.48 20.90
C PHE A 247 9.28 24.37 19.90
N HIS A 248 8.24 25.09 20.37
CA HIS A 248 7.43 25.95 19.51
C HIS A 248 8.22 27.15 18.96
N GLU A 249 9.19 27.67 19.72
CA GLU A 249 10.02 28.79 19.27
C GLU A 249 10.94 28.36 18.12
N GLU A 250 11.53 27.18 18.22
CA GLU A 250 12.35 26.54 17.19
C GLU A 250 11.52 26.31 15.92
N LEU A 251 10.33 25.73 16.05
CA LEU A 251 9.42 25.54 14.92
C LEU A 251 9.03 26.87 14.27
N GLN A 252 8.75 27.91 15.07
CA GLN A 252 8.46 29.25 14.56
C GLN A 252 9.65 29.82 13.76
N LYS A 253 10.88 29.69 14.25
CA LYS A 253 12.09 30.15 13.54
C LYS A 253 12.28 29.41 12.22
N ILE A 254 12.03 28.09 12.19
CA ILE A 254 12.06 27.30 10.95
C ILE A 254 11.02 27.81 9.95
N VAL A 255 9.75 27.90 10.36
CA VAL A 255 8.66 28.30 9.46
C VAL A 255 8.87 29.72 8.93
N ALA A 256 9.39 30.64 9.76
CA ALA A 256 9.68 32.01 9.37
C ALA A 256 10.81 32.13 8.33
N ALA A 257 11.74 31.18 8.30
CA ALA A 257 12.84 31.14 7.33
C ALA A 257 12.46 30.43 6.01
N LEU A 258 11.26 29.84 5.93
CA LEU A 258 10.75 29.20 4.71
C LEU A 258 9.95 30.18 3.83
N PRO A 259 9.85 29.93 2.51
CA PRO A 259 9.01 30.70 1.60
C PRO A 259 7.55 30.80 2.05
N ARG A 260 6.88 31.89 1.65
CA ARG A 260 5.46 32.12 1.98
C ARG A 260 4.54 31.05 1.39
N LYS A 261 4.80 30.57 0.17
CA LYS A 261 4.02 29.52 -0.50
C LYS A 261 4.41 28.14 0.04
N LEU A 262 4.09 27.91 1.31
CA LEU A 262 4.44 26.70 2.05
C LEU A 262 3.34 25.65 1.94
N VAL A 263 3.72 24.43 1.59
CA VAL A 263 2.88 23.24 1.72
C VAL A 263 3.20 22.56 3.04
N VAL A 264 2.16 22.20 3.80
CA VAL A 264 2.28 21.43 5.05
C VAL A 264 1.63 20.09 4.79
N PHE A 265 2.39 19.01 4.88
CA PHE A 265 1.87 17.67 4.71
C PHE A 265 1.83 16.94 6.06
N VAL A 266 0.69 16.36 6.39
CA VAL A 266 0.52 15.57 7.61
C VAL A 266 0.31 14.11 7.24
N THR A 267 1.21 13.24 7.70
CA THR A 267 1.14 11.80 7.45
C THR A 267 -0.05 11.17 8.18
N HIS A 268 -0.26 11.51 9.46
CA HIS A 268 -1.39 11.05 10.26
C HIS A 268 -1.64 11.91 11.52
N HIS A 269 -2.66 11.56 12.30
CA HIS A 269 -3.24 12.42 13.34
C HIS A 269 -2.58 12.31 14.72
N HIS A 270 -1.54 11.49 14.89
CA HIS A 270 -0.92 11.36 16.20
C HIS A 270 -0.25 12.66 16.62
N ARG A 271 -0.25 12.91 17.93
CA ARG A 271 0.13 14.19 18.56
C ARG A 271 1.53 14.65 18.16
N ASP A 272 2.46 13.72 18.07
CA ASP A 272 3.84 13.95 17.66
C ASP A 272 4.02 14.29 16.17
N HIS A 273 2.96 14.30 15.38
CA HIS A 273 2.94 14.76 13.98
C HIS A 273 2.14 16.06 13.79
N VAL A 274 1.15 16.34 14.65
CA VAL A 274 0.17 17.44 14.43
C VAL A 274 0.23 18.58 15.46
N ASP A 275 0.84 18.39 16.63
CA ASP A 275 0.72 19.37 17.73
C ASP A 275 1.34 20.75 17.42
N GLY A 276 2.23 20.86 16.43
CA GLY A 276 2.78 22.14 15.99
C GLY A 276 2.03 22.84 14.85
N LEU A 277 0.94 22.26 14.33
CA LEU A 277 0.17 22.85 13.22
C LEU A 277 -0.32 24.27 13.52
N SER A 278 -0.74 24.53 14.76
CA SER A 278 -1.22 25.86 15.17
C SER A 278 -0.12 26.92 15.09
N ILE A 279 1.12 26.53 15.35
CA ILE A 279 2.30 27.40 15.25
C ILE A 279 2.61 27.69 13.78
N VAL A 280 2.59 26.66 12.93
CA VAL A 280 2.78 26.83 11.48
C VAL A 280 1.72 27.79 10.92
N GLN A 281 0.45 27.58 11.24
CA GLN A 281 -0.64 28.43 10.76
C GLN A 281 -0.50 29.89 11.22
N LYS A 282 -0.08 30.11 12.48
CA LYS A 282 0.12 31.44 13.04
C LYS A 282 1.30 32.16 12.35
N CYS A 283 2.38 31.44 12.04
CA CYS A 283 3.59 32.02 11.44
C CYS A 283 3.44 32.22 9.93
N ASN A 284 2.71 31.32 9.26
CA ASN A 284 2.43 31.40 7.84
C ASN A 284 0.93 31.13 7.56
N PRO A 285 0.08 32.18 7.62
CA PRO A 285 -1.36 32.05 7.36
C PRO A 285 -1.72 31.65 5.92
N ASN A 286 -0.77 31.72 4.98
CA ASN A 286 -0.97 31.33 3.59
C ASN A 286 -0.54 29.87 3.32
N ALA A 287 -0.07 29.16 4.34
CA ALA A 287 0.33 27.77 4.19
C ALA A 287 -0.86 26.88 3.81
N THR A 288 -0.63 25.94 2.89
CA THR A 288 -1.66 24.99 2.44
C THR A 288 -1.45 23.65 3.15
N LEU A 289 -2.43 23.22 3.95
CA LEU A 289 -2.42 21.91 4.59
C LEU A 289 -2.91 20.83 3.64
N LEU A 290 -2.11 19.78 3.43
CA LEU A 290 -2.43 18.54 2.74
C LEU A 290 -2.51 17.41 3.75
N VAL A 291 -3.65 16.75 3.79
CA VAL A 291 -3.94 15.76 4.83
C VAL A 291 -5.03 14.81 4.35
N HIS A 292 -5.02 13.56 4.80
CA HIS A 292 -6.13 12.65 4.52
C HIS A 292 -7.38 13.02 5.33
N GLU A 293 -8.56 12.87 4.74
CA GLU A 293 -9.86 13.16 5.38
C GLU A 293 -10.02 12.52 6.78
N ASN A 294 -9.72 11.23 6.95
CA ASN A 294 -9.81 10.55 8.25
C ASN A 294 -8.84 11.13 9.30
N THR A 295 -7.68 11.62 8.86
CA THR A 295 -6.70 12.27 9.72
C THR A 295 -7.22 13.65 10.13
N MET A 296 -7.72 14.44 9.17
CA MET A 296 -8.24 15.79 9.44
C MET A 296 -9.42 15.79 10.43
N ARG A 297 -10.30 14.77 10.39
CA ARG A 297 -11.40 14.62 11.35
C ARG A 297 -10.96 14.50 12.82
N ARG A 298 -9.71 14.11 13.05
CA ARG A 298 -9.11 13.94 14.39
C ARG A 298 -8.23 15.12 14.80
N ILE A 299 -7.99 16.07 13.90
CA ILE A 299 -7.29 17.33 14.16
C ILE A 299 -8.31 18.36 14.65
N GLY A 300 -8.05 18.98 15.80
CA GLY A 300 -8.96 19.94 16.39
C GLY A 300 -8.96 21.27 15.62
N LYS A 301 -10.09 22.00 15.63
CA LYS A 301 -10.16 23.36 15.05
C LYS A 301 -9.19 24.36 15.70
N GLY A 302 -8.73 24.08 16.92
CA GLY A 302 -7.70 24.86 17.60
C GLY A 302 -6.27 24.57 17.09
N ASP A 303 -6.07 23.42 16.46
CA ASP A 303 -4.79 23.01 15.90
C ASP A 303 -4.65 23.49 14.44
N TRP A 304 -5.74 23.44 13.66
CA TRP A 304 -5.84 24.05 12.32
C TRP A 304 -7.26 24.56 12.08
N SER A 305 -7.39 25.84 11.73
CA SER A 305 -8.68 26.52 11.53
C SER A 305 -8.91 26.99 10.10
N LEU A 306 -7.88 26.98 9.25
CA LEU A 306 -7.98 27.35 7.84
C LEU A 306 -8.50 26.19 6.99
N GLY A 307 -8.74 26.47 5.70
CA GLY A 307 -9.02 25.41 4.72
C GLY A 307 -7.87 24.40 4.63
N TYR A 308 -8.18 23.20 4.12
CA TYR A 308 -7.21 22.16 3.86
C TYR A 308 -7.54 21.48 2.52
N THR A 309 -6.56 20.80 1.94
CA THR A 309 -6.69 20.01 0.73
C THR A 309 -6.65 18.53 1.12
N SER A 310 -7.76 17.82 0.90
CA SER A 310 -7.81 16.38 1.17
C SER A 310 -7.04 15.60 0.10
N VAL A 311 -6.23 14.64 0.52
CA VAL A 311 -5.54 13.69 -0.37
C VAL A 311 -6.00 12.27 -0.09
N SER A 312 -5.99 11.40 -1.11
CA SER A 312 -6.54 10.04 -1.08
C SER A 312 -5.56 8.94 -1.50
N GLY A 313 -4.40 9.30 -2.06
CA GLY A 313 -3.30 8.37 -2.36
C GLY A 313 -3.19 7.98 -3.82
N ALA A 314 -3.05 8.97 -4.69
CA ALA A 314 -2.54 8.84 -6.06
C ALA A 314 -2.10 10.19 -6.65
N GLU A 315 -2.31 11.27 -5.90
CA GLU A 315 -2.10 12.64 -6.31
C GLU A 315 -0.62 13.00 -6.36
N ASP A 316 -0.27 13.95 -7.21
CA ASP A 316 1.07 14.52 -7.25
C ASP A 316 1.07 15.94 -6.70
N ILE A 317 2.14 16.31 -5.99
CA ILE A 317 2.42 17.61 -5.41
C ILE A 317 3.66 18.17 -6.11
N CYS A 318 3.64 19.46 -6.45
CA CYS A 318 4.79 20.15 -7.02
C CYS A 318 5.43 21.07 -5.96
N ILE A 319 6.71 20.90 -5.66
CA ILE A 319 7.45 21.77 -4.75
C ILE A 319 8.70 22.29 -5.47
N GLY A 320 8.73 23.59 -5.77
CA GLY A 320 9.80 24.25 -6.53
C GLY A 320 10.19 23.50 -7.80
N GLY A 321 9.20 23.08 -8.60
CA GLY A 321 9.40 22.33 -9.85
C GLY A 321 9.62 20.81 -9.68
N GLN A 322 9.80 20.32 -8.46
CA GLN A 322 10.02 18.89 -8.19
C GLN A 322 8.71 18.19 -7.83
N ARG A 323 8.53 16.95 -8.32
CA ARG A 323 7.31 16.15 -8.15
C ARG A 323 7.43 15.18 -6.97
N LEU A 324 6.48 15.28 -6.04
CA LEU A 324 6.25 14.31 -4.97
C LEU A 324 4.91 13.61 -5.16
N ARG A 325 4.87 12.29 -5.02
CA ARG A 325 3.64 11.52 -5.14
C ARG A 325 3.09 11.12 -3.77
N VAL A 326 1.79 11.34 -3.55
CA VAL A 326 1.08 10.90 -2.35
C VAL A 326 0.75 9.41 -2.45
N ILE A 327 1.11 8.67 -1.41
CA ILE A 327 0.88 7.24 -1.31
C ILE A 327 -0.01 6.95 -0.10
N PHE A 328 -1.23 6.47 -0.35
CA PHE A 328 -2.08 5.98 0.74
C PHE A 328 -1.51 4.69 1.32
N ALA A 329 -1.36 4.70 2.63
CA ALA A 329 -0.64 3.70 3.40
C ALA A 329 -1.35 3.37 4.73
N PRO A 330 -2.63 2.94 4.69
CA PRO A 330 -3.44 2.74 5.88
C PRO A 330 -2.95 1.57 6.73
N GLY A 331 -3.32 1.59 8.00
CA GLY A 331 -3.18 0.45 8.92
C GLY A 331 -2.66 0.88 10.29
N HIS A 332 -1.55 1.61 10.33
CA HIS A 332 -1.12 2.31 11.55
C HIS A 332 -2.20 3.26 12.07
N THR A 333 -2.70 4.05 11.12
CA THR A 333 -3.95 4.78 11.24
C THR A 333 -4.76 4.60 9.97
N ASP A 334 -6.05 4.86 10.05
CA ASP A 334 -7.02 4.76 8.95
C ASP A 334 -6.90 5.89 7.90
N GLY A 335 -6.06 6.90 8.16
CA GLY A 335 -5.79 8.01 7.26
C GLY A 335 -4.30 8.23 7.00
N HIS A 336 -3.48 7.20 7.20
CA HIS A 336 -2.04 7.32 7.09
C HIS A 336 -1.57 7.50 5.62
N MET A 337 -0.72 8.49 5.39
CA MET A 337 -0.14 8.83 4.08
C MET A 337 1.39 8.84 4.08
N ALA A 338 1.99 8.57 2.93
CA ALA A 338 3.42 8.67 2.65
C ALA A 338 3.68 9.54 1.40
N LEU A 339 4.91 10.01 1.24
CA LEU A 339 5.36 10.77 0.06
C LEU A 339 6.53 10.06 -0.63
N LEU A 340 6.43 9.86 -1.93
CA LEU A 340 7.54 9.39 -2.77
C LEU A 340 8.12 10.58 -3.56
N HIS A 341 9.39 10.88 -3.35
CA HIS A 341 10.11 11.84 -4.18
C HIS A 341 10.54 11.18 -5.49
N MET A 342 10.00 11.66 -6.62
CA MET A 342 10.10 10.93 -7.90
C MET A 342 11.52 10.91 -8.49
N SER A 343 12.33 11.94 -8.23
CA SER A 343 13.68 12.05 -8.80
C SER A 343 14.72 11.24 -8.01
N THR A 344 14.67 11.28 -6.67
CA THR A 344 15.58 10.51 -5.80
C THR A 344 15.07 9.13 -5.41
N HIS A 345 13.85 8.77 -5.81
CA HIS A 345 13.18 7.53 -5.40
C HIS A 345 13.18 7.31 -3.87
N SER A 346 13.17 8.40 -3.12
CA SER A 346 13.19 8.40 -1.65
C SER A 346 11.76 8.45 -1.12
N LEU A 347 11.43 7.53 -0.21
CA LEU A 347 10.09 7.41 0.35
C LEU A 347 10.07 7.91 1.81
N ILE A 348 9.25 8.92 2.06
CA ILE A 348 8.99 9.55 3.37
C ILE A 348 7.72 8.93 3.96
N GLN A 349 7.83 8.21 5.08
CA GLN A 349 6.75 7.29 5.49
C GLN A 349 6.69 6.85 6.99
N TYR A 350 5.48 6.43 7.46
CA TYR A 350 5.24 5.34 8.45
C TYR A 350 4.48 4.05 7.92
N PHE A 351 4.79 2.87 8.49
CA PHE A 351 4.63 1.47 8.00
C PHE A 351 3.26 0.73 8.10
N GLN A 352 2.42 0.68 7.05
CA GLN A 352 1.54 -0.50 6.87
C GLN A 352 1.05 -0.73 5.42
N THR A 353 2.00 -0.80 4.50
CA THR A 353 1.77 -1.18 3.10
C THR A 353 3.06 -1.77 2.55
N THR A 354 3.73 -2.57 3.38
CA THR A 354 5.11 -3.03 3.18
C THR A 354 5.32 -3.64 1.79
N TYR A 355 4.37 -4.45 1.30
CA TYR A 355 4.40 -4.98 -0.08
C TYR A 355 4.33 -3.89 -1.15
N LYS A 356 3.46 -2.88 -1.00
CA LYS A 356 3.41 -1.71 -1.90
C LYS A 356 4.74 -0.97 -1.94
N PHE A 357 5.46 -0.88 -0.82
CA PHE A 357 6.80 -0.25 -0.81
C PHE A 357 7.88 -1.14 -1.41
N MET A 358 7.76 -2.46 -1.25
CA MET A 358 8.63 -3.40 -1.96
C MET A 358 8.47 -3.26 -3.47
N GLU A 359 7.23 -3.12 -3.97
CA GLU A 359 6.92 -2.87 -5.38
C GLU A 359 7.45 -1.51 -5.87
N LEU A 360 7.35 -0.46 -5.04
CA LEU A 360 7.94 0.85 -5.36
C LEU A 360 9.48 0.80 -5.41
N SER A 361 10.12 -0.18 -4.77
CA SER A 361 11.58 -0.35 -4.72
C SER A 361 12.33 0.97 -4.45
N PRO A 362 12.05 1.67 -3.32
CA PRO A 362 12.72 2.92 -3.01
C PRO A 362 14.22 2.71 -2.78
N HIS A 363 15.05 3.69 -3.11
CA HIS A 363 16.49 3.63 -2.87
C HIS A 363 16.87 3.98 -1.43
N THR A 364 15.99 4.71 -0.74
CA THR A 364 16.15 5.15 0.65
C THR A 364 14.78 5.30 1.32
N LEU A 365 14.71 4.95 2.60
CA LEU A 365 13.55 5.22 3.45
C LEU A 365 13.88 6.31 4.48
N ILE A 366 13.06 7.36 4.51
CA ILE A 366 13.15 8.46 5.46
C ILE A 366 12.01 8.28 6.48
N PRO A 367 12.31 7.76 7.68
CA PRO A 367 11.29 7.54 8.70
C PRO A 367 11.01 8.84 9.48
N MET A 368 9.83 8.92 10.09
CA MET A 368 9.49 9.98 11.05
C MET A 368 10.17 9.80 12.41
N HIS A 369 10.74 8.63 12.70
CA HIS A 369 11.52 8.38 13.91
C HIS A 369 12.80 7.62 13.58
N GLY A 370 13.91 8.04 14.19
CA GLY A 370 15.23 7.43 13.95
C GLY A 370 15.91 7.93 12.67
N ARG A 371 16.99 7.24 12.29
CA ARG A 371 17.87 7.60 11.18
C ARG A 371 17.30 7.14 9.83
N VAL A 372 17.77 7.78 8.76
CA VAL A 372 17.55 7.34 7.38
C VAL A 372 18.01 5.88 7.20
N ASN A 373 17.20 5.07 6.51
CA ASN A 373 17.52 3.69 6.20
C ASN A 373 17.96 3.53 4.73
N LEU A 374 19.15 2.98 4.54
CA LEU A 374 19.82 2.76 3.25
C LEU A 374 19.80 1.28 2.83
N TRP A 375 19.00 0.45 3.47
CA TRP A 375 18.75 -0.94 3.09
C TRP A 375 17.24 -1.19 3.11
N PRO A 376 16.48 -0.44 2.30
CA PRO A 376 15.04 -0.34 2.46
C PRO A 376 14.34 -1.67 2.20
N LYS A 377 14.74 -2.45 1.18
CA LYS A 377 14.13 -3.76 0.91
C LYS A 377 14.42 -4.71 2.07
N HIS A 378 15.67 -4.77 2.53
CA HIS A 378 16.03 -5.59 3.68
C HIS A 378 15.21 -5.24 4.93
N MET A 379 15.07 -3.95 5.27
CA MET A 379 14.29 -3.52 6.42
C MET A 379 12.81 -3.87 6.30
N LEU A 380 12.21 -3.63 5.13
CA LEU A 380 10.82 -3.97 4.84
C LEU A 380 10.57 -5.49 4.92
N CYS A 381 11.48 -6.32 4.41
CA CYS A 381 11.47 -7.77 4.59
C CYS A 381 11.53 -8.16 6.07
N GLY A 382 12.38 -7.50 6.87
CA GLY A 382 12.43 -7.71 8.31
C GLY A 382 11.09 -7.43 9.00
N TYR A 383 10.36 -6.39 8.56
CA TYR A 383 9.00 -6.13 9.07
C TYR A 383 7.97 -7.20 8.65
N LEU A 384 8.03 -7.68 7.41
CA LEU A 384 7.17 -8.79 6.97
C LEU A 384 7.42 -10.05 7.79
N LYS A 385 8.70 -10.40 8.00
CA LYS A 385 9.10 -11.53 8.83
C LYS A 385 8.61 -11.39 10.27
N ASN A 386 8.81 -10.23 10.89
CA ASN A 386 8.33 -9.97 12.25
C ASN A 386 6.80 -10.07 12.38
N ARG A 387 6.06 -9.59 11.37
CA ARG A 387 4.61 -9.71 11.31
C ARG A 387 4.15 -11.16 11.23
N ARG A 388 4.75 -11.96 10.34
CA ARG A 388 4.41 -13.39 10.24
C ARG A 388 4.74 -14.14 11.52
N SER A 389 5.89 -13.85 12.13
CA SER A 389 6.26 -14.43 13.43
C SER A 389 5.22 -14.09 14.51
N ARG A 390 4.73 -12.84 14.54
CA ARG A 390 3.66 -12.43 15.46
C ARG A 390 2.36 -13.19 15.24
N GLU A 391 1.95 -13.36 13.99
CA GLU A 391 0.76 -14.13 13.62
C GLU A 391 0.91 -15.60 14.03
N THR A 392 2.08 -16.19 13.85
CA THR A 392 2.38 -17.53 14.38
C THR A 392 2.24 -17.60 15.90
N SER A 393 2.76 -16.62 16.64
CA SER A 393 2.59 -16.57 18.10
C SER A 393 1.13 -16.44 18.53
N ILE A 394 0.35 -15.61 17.83
CA ILE A 394 -1.08 -15.42 18.09
C ILE A 394 -1.87 -16.69 17.79
N LEU A 395 -1.63 -17.35 16.65
CA LEU A 395 -2.25 -18.63 16.30
C LEU A 395 -1.96 -19.68 17.38
N LYS A 396 -0.71 -19.79 17.81
CA LYS A 396 -0.31 -20.72 18.86
C LYS A 396 -1.06 -20.46 20.18
N ALA A 397 -1.21 -19.20 20.59
CA ALA A 397 -1.99 -18.85 21.78
C ALA A 397 -3.46 -19.27 21.64
N ILE A 398 -4.05 -19.08 20.46
CA ILE A 398 -5.43 -19.52 20.18
C ILE A 398 -5.55 -21.04 20.20
N GLU A 399 -4.60 -21.77 19.61
CA GLU A 399 -4.55 -23.23 19.62
C GLU A 399 -4.40 -23.79 21.05
N ASN A 400 -3.70 -23.07 21.93
CA ASN A 400 -3.59 -23.38 23.36
C ASN A 400 -4.86 -23.08 24.17
N GLY A 401 -5.89 -22.52 23.53
CA GLY A 401 -7.20 -22.26 24.15
C GLY A 401 -7.47 -20.79 24.50
N ALA A 402 -6.65 -19.82 24.06
CA ALA A 402 -6.96 -18.41 24.25
C ALA A 402 -8.16 -17.98 23.38
N GLU A 403 -9.25 -17.53 24.01
CA GLU A 403 -10.50 -17.17 23.32
C GLU A 403 -10.80 -15.66 23.29
N THR A 404 -10.18 -14.87 24.17
CA THR A 404 -10.43 -13.43 24.30
C THR A 404 -9.20 -12.59 23.96
N LEU A 405 -9.42 -11.32 23.61
CA LEU A 405 -8.31 -10.38 23.36
C LEU A 405 -7.36 -10.28 24.55
N PHE A 406 -7.90 -10.33 25.76
CA PHE A 406 -7.09 -10.29 26.97
C PHE A 406 -6.21 -11.54 27.09
N ASP A 407 -6.75 -12.73 26.82
CA ASP A 407 -6.00 -13.99 26.98
C ASP A 407 -4.85 -14.06 25.97
N ILE A 408 -5.12 -13.69 24.71
CA ILE A 408 -4.09 -13.66 23.66
C ILE A 408 -3.02 -12.62 23.99
N VAL A 409 -3.38 -11.41 24.43
CA VAL A 409 -2.39 -10.39 24.82
C VAL A 409 -1.59 -10.86 26.02
N ALA A 410 -2.23 -11.49 27.01
CA ALA A 410 -1.59 -11.97 28.22
C ALA A 410 -0.59 -13.10 27.96
N GLU A 411 -0.83 -13.93 26.95
CA GLU A 411 0.08 -15.00 26.55
C GLU A 411 1.18 -14.48 25.61
N VAL A 412 0.82 -13.76 24.53
CA VAL A 412 1.79 -13.31 23.51
C VAL A 412 2.71 -12.20 24.02
N TYR A 413 2.26 -11.40 25.00
CA TYR A 413 3.00 -10.27 25.58
C TYR A 413 3.22 -10.43 27.09
N SER A 414 3.29 -11.68 27.59
CA SER A 414 3.47 -12.00 29.01
C SER A 414 4.67 -11.31 29.64
N GLU A 415 5.77 -11.21 28.89
CA GLU A 415 7.06 -10.67 29.33
C GLU A 415 7.12 -9.14 29.31
N LEU A 416 6.12 -8.46 28.72
CA LEU A 416 6.09 -7.01 28.65
C LEU A 416 5.35 -6.41 29.84
N ASP A 417 5.69 -5.16 30.18
CA ASP A 417 4.95 -4.46 31.21
C ASP A 417 3.47 -4.27 30.82
N ARG A 418 2.56 -4.45 31.78
CA ARG A 418 1.13 -4.42 31.52
C ARG A 418 0.66 -3.05 31.01
N SER A 419 1.42 -1.97 31.22
CA SER A 419 1.13 -0.66 30.62
C SER A 419 1.07 -0.71 29.09
N VAL A 420 1.90 -1.53 28.42
CA VAL A 420 1.93 -1.63 26.95
C VAL A 420 0.92 -2.61 26.38
N TRP A 421 0.10 -3.26 27.21
CA TRP A 421 -0.90 -4.23 26.74
C TRP A 421 -2.04 -3.56 25.97
N ILE A 422 -2.34 -2.29 26.22
CA ILE A 422 -3.36 -1.55 25.47
C ILE A 422 -2.97 -1.40 23.98
N PRO A 423 -1.79 -0.86 23.63
CA PRO A 423 -1.37 -0.81 22.23
C PRO A 423 -1.16 -2.20 21.62
N ALA A 424 -0.63 -3.16 22.39
CA ALA A 424 -0.50 -4.55 21.95
C ALA A 424 -1.86 -5.17 21.59
N ALA A 425 -2.93 -4.85 22.33
CA ALA A 425 -4.27 -5.34 22.06
C ALA A 425 -4.83 -4.84 20.72
N SER A 426 -4.54 -3.59 20.34
CA SER A 426 -4.90 -3.07 19.02
C SER A 426 -4.21 -3.87 17.90
N ASN A 427 -2.92 -4.15 18.07
CA ASN A 427 -2.14 -4.96 17.12
C ASN A 427 -2.63 -6.42 17.05
N VAL A 428 -2.88 -7.07 18.20
CA VAL A 428 -3.44 -8.43 18.24
C VAL A 428 -4.79 -8.49 17.54
N ARG A 429 -5.67 -7.52 17.77
CA ARG A 429 -6.96 -7.44 17.07
C ARG A 429 -6.77 -7.43 15.56
N LEU A 430 -5.88 -6.58 15.04
CA LEU A 430 -5.60 -6.51 13.61
C LEU A 430 -5.05 -7.83 13.05
N HIS A 431 -4.16 -8.52 13.76
CA HIS A 431 -3.64 -9.81 13.32
C HIS A 431 -4.69 -10.93 13.40
N VAL A 432 -5.52 -10.97 14.44
CA VAL A 432 -6.61 -11.96 14.55
C VAL A 432 -7.65 -11.73 13.45
N GLU A 433 -8.00 -10.48 13.16
CA GLU A 433 -8.88 -10.13 12.04
C GLU A 433 -8.25 -10.54 10.70
N HIS A 434 -6.96 -10.27 10.48
CA HIS A 434 -6.23 -10.70 9.29
C HIS A 434 -6.19 -12.24 9.12
N LEU A 435 -5.95 -12.97 10.22
CA LEU A 435 -5.97 -14.43 10.23
C LEU A 435 -7.38 -14.99 9.98
N ALA A 436 -8.41 -14.31 10.46
CA ALA A 436 -9.81 -14.66 10.19
C ALA A 436 -10.15 -14.47 8.72
N GLU A 437 -9.73 -13.36 8.10
CA GLU A 437 -9.92 -13.07 6.67
C GLU A 437 -9.24 -14.10 5.76
N GLN A 438 -8.15 -14.71 6.23
CA GLN A 438 -7.41 -15.76 5.50
C GLN A 438 -7.90 -17.18 5.80
N ASP A 439 -8.98 -17.35 6.58
CA ASP A 439 -9.48 -18.65 7.05
C ASP A 439 -8.39 -19.50 7.78
N LYS A 440 -7.44 -18.83 8.46
CA LYS A 440 -6.32 -19.48 9.17
C LYS A 440 -6.59 -19.73 10.65
N LEU A 441 -7.66 -19.17 11.21
CA LEU A 441 -8.03 -19.40 12.60
C LEU A 441 -8.58 -20.83 12.79
N PRO A 442 -8.32 -21.49 13.94
CA PRO A 442 -8.90 -22.81 14.22
C PRO A 442 -10.43 -22.80 14.12
N LYS A 443 -11.03 -23.85 13.56
CA LYS A 443 -12.50 -23.94 13.34
C LYS A 443 -13.34 -23.76 14.61
N ALA A 444 -12.78 -24.11 15.77
CA ALA A 444 -13.43 -23.97 17.07
C ALA A 444 -13.39 -22.52 17.62
N PHE A 445 -12.51 -21.66 17.09
CA PHE A 445 -12.37 -20.30 17.56
C PHE A 445 -13.48 -19.39 17.01
N SER A 446 -14.22 -18.73 17.90
CA SER A 446 -15.33 -17.85 17.51
C SER A 446 -14.87 -16.39 17.41
N ILE A 447 -14.72 -15.90 16.17
CA ILE A 447 -14.37 -14.50 15.90
C ILE A 447 -15.38 -13.51 16.52
N GLN A 448 -16.68 -13.86 16.53
CA GLN A 448 -17.73 -13.03 17.12
C GLN A 448 -17.58 -12.92 18.64
N LYS A 449 -17.16 -14.01 19.32
CA LYS A 449 -16.87 -14.01 20.75
C LYS A 449 -15.64 -13.15 21.04
N PHE A 450 -14.57 -13.32 20.27
CA PHE A 450 -13.36 -12.50 20.36
C PHE A 450 -13.65 -11.00 20.18
N GLN A 451 -14.40 -10.60 19.14
CA GLN A 451 -14.73 -9.19 18.88
C GLN A 451 -15.50 -8.53 20.03
N LYS A 452 -16.41 -9.27 20.68
CA LYS A 452 -17.13 -8.78 21.88
C LYS A 452 -16.20 -8.50 23.06
N THR A 453 -15.01 -9.10 23.08
CA THR A 453 -14.03 -8.92 24.16
C THR A 453 -13.13 -7.70 23.98
N CYS A 454 -13.05 -7.13 22.77
CA CYS A 454 -12.04 -6.12 22.39
C CYS A 454 -12.23 -4.72 23.01
N GLY A 455 -13.39 -4.43 23.60
CA GLY A 455 -13.73 -3.13 24.16
C GLY A 455 -13.66 -3.08 25.69
N LEU A 456 -14.79 -2.71 26.31
CA LEU A 456 -14.90 -2.55 27.77
C LEU A 456 -14.51 -3.82 28.55
N TYR A 457 -14.74 -5.00 27.97
CA TYR A 457 -14.38 -6.27 28.59
C TYR A 457 -12.86 -6.44 28.73
N PHE A 458 -12.10 -6.17 27.67
CA PHE A 458 -10.63 -6.12 27.72
C PHE A 458 -10.17 -5.08 28.75
N LEU A 459 -10.72 -3.85 28.69
CA LEU A 459 -10.32 -2.78 29.60
C LEU A 459 -10.56 -3.15 31.07
N ALA A 460 -11.68 -3.77 31.40
CA ALA A 460 -12.00 -4.20 32.75
C ALA A 460 -11.01 -5.27 33.27
N ARG A 461 -10.73 -6.31 32.46
CA ARG A 461 -9.75 -7.35 32.81
C ARG A 461 -8.33 -6.79 32.91
N TRP A 462 -7.98 -5.88 32.01
CA TRP A 462 -6.70 -5.18 32.01
C TRP A 462 -6.53 -4.30 33.26
N ILE A 463 -7.53 -3.49 33.65
CA ILE A 463 -7.47 -2.68 34.88
C ILE A 463 -7.27 -3.60 36.10
N TRP A 464 -8.02 -4.69 36.19
CA TRP A 464 -7.87 -5.66 37.27
C TRP A 464 -6.45 -6.26 37.31
N ALA A 465 -5.92 -6.70 36.16
CA ALA A 465 -4.57 -7.23 36.06
C ALA A 465 -3.50 -6.16 36.38
N TYR A 466 -3.67 -4.94 35.90
CA TYR A 466 -2.73 -3.85 36.15
C TYR A 466 -2.68 -3.48 37.63
N LEU A 467 -3.84 -3.33 38.28
CA LEU A 467 -3.94 -2.96 39.69
C LEU A 467 -3.52 -4.10 40.65
N SER A 468 -3.83 -5.35 40.32
CA SER A 468 -3.43 -6.51 41.14
C SER A 468 -1.91 -6.67 41.23
N LYS A 469 -1.15 -6.33 40.18
CA LYS A 469 0.33 -6.27 40.23
C LYS A 469 0.82 -5.18 41.20
N GLY A 470 0.15 -4.02 41.23
CA GLY A 470 0.44 -2.92 42.16
C GLY A 470 0.08 -3.24 43.61
N LEU A 471 -0.97 -4.03 43.85
CA LEU A 471 -1.34 -4.56 45.17
C LEU A 471 -0.33 -5.59 45.68
N GLN A 472 0.20 -6.48 44.83
CA GLN A 472 1.26 -7.41 45.19
C GLN A 472 2.57 -6.71 45.59
N LEU A 473 2.91 -5.59 44.93
CA LEU A 473 4.10 -4.77 45.26
C LEU A 473 3.94 -3.94 46.55
N ASN A 474 2.72 -3.57 46.93
CA ASN A 474 2.46 -2.82 48.18
C ASN A 474 2.23 -3.71 49.41
N TYR A 475 2.18 -5.04 49.26
CA TYR A 475 2.02 -5.98 50.37
C TYR A 475 3.23 -6.05 51.31
N GLN A 476 4.38 -5.47 50.94
CA GLN A 476 5.55 -5.35 51.82
C GLN A 476 5.57 -4.06 52.68
N LYS A 477 4.68 -3.08 52.44
CA LYS A 477 4.69 -1.81 53.19
C LYS A 477 3.41 -1.47 53.96
N LEU A 478 2.37 -2.31 53.90
CA LEU A 478 1.08 -2.03 54.54
C LEU A 478 0.69 -3.05 55.62
N TRP A 479 1.65 -3.47 56.45
CA TRP A 479 1.41 -4.41 57.55
C TRP A 479 1.34 -3.76 58.94
N THR A 480 0.66 -2.62 59.07
CA THR A 480 0.38 -2.03 60.41
C THR A 480 -0.99 -1.34 60.59
N SER A 481 -1.82 -1.13 59.56
CA SER A 481 -3.00 -0.26 59.72
C SER A 481 -4.38 -0.82 59.32
N THR A 482 -4.51 -2.08 58.91
CA THR A 482 -5.78 -2.63 58.38
C THR A 482 -6.51 -3.61 59.32
N LEU A 483 -6.03 -3.81 60.55
CA LEU A 483 -6.70 -4.67 61.56
C LEU A 483 -7.94 -4.01 62.20
N PHE A 484 -8.11 -2.70 62.07
CA PHE A 484 -9.25 -1.99 62.67
C PHE A 484 -10.53 -2.02 61.81
N VAL A 485 -10.42 -2.18 60.48
CA VAL A 485 -11.57 -2.05 59.57
C VAL A 485 -12.33 -3.37 59.42
N PHE A 486 -11.64 -4.51 59.44
CA PHE A 486 -12.31 -5.82 59.32
C PHE A 486 -13.09 -6.22 60.58
N GLY A 487 -12.67 -5.77 61.77
CA GLY A 487 -13.42 -6.00 63.02
C GLY A 487 -14.79 -5.31 63.03
N ALA A 488 -14.87 -4.08 62.52
CA ALA A 488 -16.11 -3.29 62.51
C ALA A 488 -17.18 -3.86 61.56
N VAL A 489 -16.76 -4.42 60.41
CA VAL A 489 -17.68 -4.97 59.40
C VAL A 489 -18.24 -6.34 59.84
N ALA A 490 -17.43 -7.16 60.53
CA ALA A 490 -17.87 -8.44 61.07
C ALA A 490 -18.88 -8.29 62.22
N SER A 491 -18.69 -7.29 63.10
CA SER A 491 -19.66 -6.99 64.17
C SER A 491 -21.00 -6.48 63.63
N PHE A 492 -21.00 -5.75 62.51
CA PHE A 492 -22.23 -5.27 61.87
C PHE A 492 -23.01 -6.41 61.18
N ALA A 493 -22.33 -7.39 60.59
CA ALA A 493 -22.98 -8.52 59.91
C ALA A 493 -23.65 -9.52 60.88
N VAL A 494 -23.09 -9.70 62.08
CA VAL A 494 -23.65 -10.58 63.12
C VAL A 494 -24.88 -9.93 63.80
N LEU A 495 -24.90 -8.61 63.98
CA LEU A 495 -26.08 -7.89 64.49
C LEU A 495 -27.24 -7.85 63.49
N TYR A 496 -26.95 -7.86 62.19
CA TYR A 496 -27.98 -7.84 61.13
C TYR A 496 -28.61 -9.22 60.88
N SER A 497 -27.91 -10.31 61.19
CA SER A 497 -28.37 -11.69 60.94
C SER A 497 -29.29 -12.24 62.04
N CYS A 498 -29.35 -11.60 63.22
CA CYS A 498 -30.17 -12.05 64.36
C CYS A 498 -31.55 -11.36 64.49
N LYS A 499 -31.97 -10.49 63.56
CA LYS A 499 -33.28 -9.78 63.64
C LYS A 499 -34.28 -10.12 62.54
N ILE A 500 -33.95 -11.02 61.60
CA ILE A 500 -34.84 -11.36 60.48
C ILE A 500 -35.65 -12.65 60.74
N THR A 501 -35.32 -13.43 61.77
CA THR A 501 -35.98 -14.74 62.02
C THR A 501 -37.23 -14.69 62.91
N VAL A 502 -37.66 -13.52 63.41
CA VAL A 502 -38.88 -13.41 64.27
C VAL A 502 -39.93 -12.47 63.67
N PHE A 503 -39.68 -11.85 62.52
CA PHE A 503 -40.56 -10.79 61.98
C PHE A 503 -41.39 -11.18 60.74
N VAL A 504 -41.36 -12.46 60.32
CA VAL A 504 -42.15 -12.96 59.18
C VAL A 504 -43.45 -13.67 59.63
N GLU A 505 -43.65 -13.95 60.92
CA GLU A 505 -44.84 -14.68 61.40
C GLU A 505 -45.89 -13.85 62.15
N GLN A 506 -45.75 -12.52 62.21
CA GLN A 506 -46.80 -11.63 62.74
C GLN A 506 -47.12 -10.42 61.84
N LEU A 507 -46.94 -10.57 60.53
CA LEU A 507 -47.53 -9.66 59.53
C LEU A 507 -48.88 -10.19 59.03
N SER A 508 -49.73 -10.68 59.95
CA SER A 508 -51.14 -11.03 59.71
C SER A 508 -52.12 -10.12 60.46
N ILE A 509 -51.67 -9.22 61.35
CA ILE A 509 -52.61 -8.34 62.07
C ILE A 509 -52.05 -6.92 62.22
N ARG A 510 -52.85 -5.95 61.76
CA ARG A 510 -52.84 -4.50 62.05
C ARG A 510 -51.83 -3.60 61.32
N ILE A 511 -52.35 -3.06 60.21
CA ILE A 511 -52.25 -1.65 59.84
C ILE A 511 -52.35 -0.73 61.08
N LYS A 512 -51.25 -0.04 61.42
CA LYS A 512 -51.23 1.40 61.78
C LYS A 512 -49.80 1.91 62.08
N ARG A 513 -49.41 2.90 61.26
CA ARG A 513 -48.58 4.08 61.61
C ARG A 513 -47.05 3.87 61.77
N VAL A 514 -46.26 4.21 60.74
CA VAL A 514 -44.81 4.45 60.87
C VAL A 514 -44.42 5.77 60.21
N ARG A 515 -44.03 6.75 61.05
CA ARG A 515 -43.49 8.07 60.66
C ARG A 515 -41.98 8.16 60.94
N GLY A 516 -41.24 7.09 60.64
CA GLY A 516 -39.80 6.97 60.94
C GLY A 516 -38.93 6.38 59.82
N SER A 517 -39.49 6.10 58.64
CA SER A 517 -38.76 5.46 57.53
C SER A 517 -38.19 6.44 56.50
N ILE A 518 -38.60 7.72 56.55
CA ILE A 518 -38.30 8.68 55.48
C ILE A 518 -36.90 9.29 55.66
N THR A 519 -36.49 9.63 56.88
CA THR A 519 -35.20 10.30 57.15
C THR A 519 -33.98 9.41 56.90
N THR A 520 -34.04 8.14 57.27
CA THR A 520 -32.97 7.16 57.01
C THR A 520 -32.83 6.85 55.53
N THR A 521 -33.96 6.74 54.82
CA THR A 521 -33.94 6.51 53.36
C THR A 521 -33.35 7.71 52.61
N ILE A 522 -33.69 8.94 53.03
CA ILE A 522 -33.12 10.16 52.44
C ILE A 522 -31.61 10.25 52.66
N PHE A 523 -31.11 9.95 53.87
CA PHE A 523 -29.68 9.99 54.17
C PHE A 523 -28.89 8.96 53.36
N LEU A 524 -29.46 7.76 53.16
CA LEU A 524 -28.84 6.70 52.35
C LEU A 524 -28.81 7.08 50.86
N CYS A 525 -29.86 7.71 50.34
CA CYS A 525 -29.90 8.18 48.96
C CYS A 525 -28.90 9.33 48.73
N LEU A 526 -28.74 10.25 49.68
CA LEU A 526 -27.80 11.36 49.57
C LEU A 526 -26.33 10.90 49.64
N SER A 527 -26.01 9.94 50.51
CA SER A 527 -24.65 9.38 50.58
C SER A 527 -24.28 8.57 49.33
N LEU A 528 -25.24 7.81 48.78
CA LEU A 528 -25.05 7.08 47.53
C LEU A 528 -24.87 8.02 46.33
N ALA A 529 -25.64 9.11 46.28
CA ALA A 529 -25.50 10.13 45.22
C ALA A 529 -24.13 10.83 45.28
N PHE A 530 -23.64 11.18 46.48
CA PHE A 530 -22.32 11.79 46.65
C PHE A 530 -21.19 10.83 46.27
N PHE A 531 -21.32 9.53 46.61
CA PHE A 531 -20.37 8.50 46.20
C PHE A 531 -20.34 8.31 44.68
N ILE A 532 -21.51 8.27 44.02
CA ILE A 532 -21.60 8.17 42.56
C ILE A 532 -21.00 9.40 41.88
N MET A 533 -21.22 10.61 42.42
CA MET A 533 -20.70 11.85 41.83
C MET A 533 -19.18 11.95 41.98
N THR A 534 -18.64 11.58 43.14
CA THR A 534 -17.18 11.55 43.39
C THR A 534 -16.48 10.44 42.60
N LEU A 535 -17.08 9.26 42.50
CA LEU A 535 -16.60 8.17 41.64
C LEU A 535 -16.68 8.56 40.17
N GLY A 536 -17.75 9.22 39.74
CA GLY A 536 -17.92 9.74 38.39
C GLY A 536 -16.90 10.81 38.05
N MET A 537 -16.60 11.75 38.97
CA MET A 537 -15.55 12.75 38.79
C MET A 537 -14.15 12.11 38.79
N PHE A 538 -13.88 11.12 39.64
CA PHE A 538 -12.60 10.41 39.67
C PHE A 538 -12.37 9.57 38.41
N ILE A 539 -13.41 8.85 37.95
CA ILE A 539 -13.39 8.11 36.69
C ILE A 539 -13.28 9.09 35.52
N ASN A 540 -14.01 10.21 35.49
CA ASN A 540 -13.93 11.17 34.40
C ASN A 540 -12.56 11.87 34.36
N ASN A 541 -11.99 12.24 35.52
CA ASN A 541 -10.67 12.89 35.57
C ASN A 541 -9.54 11.91 35.21
N ARG A 542 -9.66 10.62 35.55
CA ARG A 542 -8.73 9.56 35.09
C ARG A 542 -8.96 9.14 33.64
N ALA A 543 -10.22 9.02 33.20
CA ALA A 543 -10.59 8.70 31.84
C ALA A 543 -10.21 9.84 30.89
N ARG A 544 -10.29 11.11 31.28
CA ARG A 544 -9.79 12.23 30.48
C ARG A 544 -8.27 12.21 30.37
N LYS A 545 -7.56 11.73 31.40
CA LYS A 545 -6.11 11.49 31.37
C LYS A 545 -5.72 10.24 30.55
N PHE A 546 -6.60 9.24 30.48
CA PHE A 546 -6.41 7.97 29.73
C PHE A 546 -6.89 8.02 28.27
N LEU A 547 -7.96 8.75 27.97
CA LEU A 547 -8.48 9.05 26.62
C LEU A 547 -7.63 10.11 25.91
N SER A 548 -6.73 10.79 26.65
CA SER A 548 -5.71 11.69 26.09
C SER A 548 -4.34 11.02 25.93
N SER A 549 -4.21 9.75 26.31
CA SER A 549 -2.96 9.00 26.23
C SER A 549 -3.12 7.83 25.26
N ASP A 550 -2.99 8.12 23.96
CA ASP A 550 -2.64 7.12 22.93
C ASP A 550 -1.17 6.69 23.10
N GLU A 551 -0.75 6.39 24.33
CA GLU A 551 0.66 6.20 24.70
C GLU A 551 1.09 4.70 24.61
N ILE A 552 1.73 4.34 23.49
CA ILE A 552 3.13 3.87 23.42
C ILE A 552 3.53 2.47 24.00
N TYR A 553 3.85 1.50 23.12
CA TYR A 553 5.19 0.90 22.83
C TYR A 553 5.18 -0.60 22.43
N PHE A 554 6.01 -0.95 21.44
CA PHE A 554 6.46 -2.31 21.08
C PHE A 554 7.99 -2.37 21.19
N PRO A 555 8.60 -3.21 22.05
CA PRO A 555 10.03 -3.44 22.01
C PRO A 555 10.42 -4.28 20.79
N GLN A 556 11.52 -3.91 20.14
CA GLN A 556 12.33 -4.83 19.34
C GLN A 556 12.75 -6.00 20.24
N LEU A 557 12.31 -7.22 19.91
CA LEU A 557 12.92 -8.43 20.44
C LEU A 557 14.22 -8.68 19.67
N SER A 558 15.34 -8.47 20.35
CA SER A 558 16.63 -9.02 19.98
C SER A 558 16.50 -10.53 19.74
N ALA A 559 17.10 -11.00 18.63
CA ALA A 559 17.14 -12.38 18.21
C ALA A 559 17.56 -13.32 19.35
N PHE A 560 16.61 -14.11 19.88
CA PHE A 560 16.90 -15.30 20.67
C PHE A 560 16.90 -16.49 19.71
N TYR A 561 18.09 -16.94 19.31
CA TYR A 561 18.29 -18.24 18.68
C TYR A 561 18.12 -19.36 19.73
N PRO A 562 17.16 -20.28 19.59
CA PRO A 562 17.21 -21.54 20.32
C PRO A 562 18.30 -22.42 19.67
N LYS A 563 19.30 -22.81 20.45
CA LYS A 563 20.24 -23.88 20.08
C LYS A 563 19.44 -25.18 19.86
N SER A 564 19.53 -25.77 18.67
CA SER A 564 19.13 -27.16 18.45
C SER A 564 20.14 -27.86 17.51
N PRO A 565 20.24 -29.20 17.59
CA PRO A 565 21.48 -29.94 17.38
C PRO A 565 21.74 -30.31 15.92
N ARG A 566 23.02 -30.47 15.58
CA ARG A 566 23.51 -31.01 14.30
C ARG A 566 22.83 -32.35 13.98
N PRO A 567 22.41 -32.56 12.72
CA PRO A 567 22.45 -33.86 12.10
C PRO A 567 23.55 -33.90 11.03
N SER A 568 24.23 -35.04 11.04
CA SER A 568 25.27 -35.52 10.14
C SER A 568 24.87 -35.49 8.66
N TYR A 569 25.80 -35.01 7.84
CA TYR A 569 25.84 -35.22 6.40
C TYR A 569 25.84 -36.72 6.06
N SER A 570 24.97 -37.13 5.15
CA SER A 570 25.21 -38.28 4.28
C SER A 570 24.83 -37.94 2.85
N ASN A 571 25.82 -38.08 1.97
CA ASN A 571 25.77 -37.86 0.55
C ASN A 571 24.75 -38.78 -0.12
N PHE A 572 23.84 -38.22 -0.92
CA PHE A 572 23.23 -38.95 -2.03
C PHE A 572 23.36 -38.16 -3.32
N LEU A 573 24.30 -38.64 -4.14
CA LEU A 573 24.40 -38.38 -5.57
C LEU A 573 23.15 -38.91 -6.25
N CYS A 574 22.44 -38.08 -7.01
CA CYS A 574 21.44 -38.54 -7.97
C CYS A 574 21.94 -38.33 -9.39
N ASN A 575 22.26 -39.45 -10.02
CA ASN A 575 22.55 -39.61 -11.44
C ASN A 575 21.39 -39.11 -12.31
N SER A 576 21.76 -38.43 -13.40
CA SER A 576 20.90 -38.18 -14.54
C SER A 576 20.49 -39.48 -15.22
N SER A 577 19.19 -39.79 -15.24
CA SER A 577 18.59 -40.74 -16.17
C SER A 577 17.67 -39.99 -17.12
N SER A 578 18.10 -39.93 -18.38
CA SER A 578 17.35 -39.47 -19.54
C SER A 578 16.17 -40.39 -19.82
N ASP A 579 14.96 -39.83 -19.91
CA ASP A 579 13.78 -40.50 -20.46
C ASP A 579 13.49 -39.99 -21.88
N PRO A 580 13.50 -40.84 -22.93
CA PRO A 580 13.31 -40.41 -24.31
C PRO A 580 11.85 -40.62 -24.74
N SER A 581 10.99 -39.62 -24.56
CA SER A 581 9.70 -39.58 -25.27
C SER A 581 9.13 -38.15 -25.41
N LEU A 582 9.84 -37.30 -26.15
CA LEU A 582 9.24 -36.09 -26.72
C LEU A 582 9.48 -36.08 -28.22
N HIS A 583 8.40 -36.30 -28.97
CA HIS A 583 8.37 -36.08 -30.41
C HIS A 583 8.89 -34.66 -30.71
N PRO A 584 9.88 -34.50 -31.62
CA PRO A 584 10.39 -33.18 -31.95
C PRO A 584 9.32 -32.41 -32.73
N PHE A 585 8.79 -31.37 -32.11
CA PHE A 585 8.07 -30.32 -32.82
C PHE A 585 9.00 -29.76 -33.91
N LYS A 586 8.58 -29.91 -35.17
CA LYS A 586 9.18 -29.18 -36.30
C LYS A 586 9.02 -27.69 -36.04
N LEU A 587 10.06 -27.02 -35.53
CA LEU A 587 10.15 -25.57 -35.64
C LEU A 587 10.33 -25.25 -37.12
N SER A 588 9.29 -24.69 -37.76
CA SER A 588 9.42 -24.14 -39.10
C SER A 588 10.41 -22.97 -39.04
N ASN A 589 11.56 -23.17 -39.67
CA ASN A 589 12.64 -22.20 -39.80
C ASN A 589 12.25 -21.11 -40.83
N GLY A 590 11.29 -20.26 -40.47
CA GLY A 590 10.87 -19.11 -41.26
C GLY A 590 11.26 -17.81 -40.54
N SER A 591 11.92 -16.90 -41.23
CA SER A 591 12.22 -15.56 -40.73
C SER A 591 10.91 -14.88 -40.31
N ARG A 592 10.69 -14.70 -39.00
CA ARG A 592 9.49 -14.01 -38.48
C ARG A 592 9.54 -12.55 -38.86
N GLY A 593 8.59 -12.10 -39.68
CA GLY A 593 8.45 -10.70 -40.05
C GLY A 593 7.64 -9.94 -38.99
N LEU A 594 7.65 -8.60 -39.04
CA LEU A 594 6.84 -7.76 -38.14
C LEU A 594 5.34 -8.15 -38.16
N ARG A 595 4.83 -8.64 -39.30
CA ARG A 595 3.44 -9.12 -39.44
C ARG A 595 3.10 -10.26 -38.48
N ASP A 596 4.02 -11.18 -38.23
CA ASP A 596 3.82 -12.31 -37.32
C ASP A 596 3.72 -11.87 -35.85
N TRP A 597 4.21 -10.67 -35.54
CA TRP A 597 4.13 -10.05 -34.20
C TRP A 597 2.93 -9.11 -34.03
N ILE A 598 2.32 -8.66 -35.13
CA ILE A 598 1.17 -7.74 -35.10
C ILE A 598 -0.14 -8.48 -34.80
N ALA A 599 -0.29 -9.70 -35.31
CA ALA A 599 -1.46 -10.54 -35.07
C ALA A 599 -1.07 -12.02 -35.13
N PRO A 600 -1.60 -12.87 -34.25
CA PRO A 600 -1.29 -14.29 -34.27
C PRO A 600 -1.86 -14.98 -35.52
N ASN A 601 -1.04 -15.79 -36.18
CA ASN A 601 -1.44 -16.58 -37.36
C ASN A 601 -2.43 -17.71 -36.98
N GLU A 602 -2.30 -18.25 -35.77
CA GLU A 602 -3.20 -19.26 -35.20
C GLU A 602 -3.65 -18.83 -33.80
N LEU A 603 -4.92 -19.07 -33.47
CA LEU A 603 -5.46 -18.77 -32.14
C LEU A 603 -5.16 -19.87 -31.12
N SER A 604 -4.73 -21.05 -31.56
CA SER A 604 -4.37 -22.15 -30.68
C SER A 604 -2.98 -21.92 -30.09
N HIS A 605 -2.87 -21.97 -28.77
CA HIS A 605 -1.60 -21.82 -28.04
C HIS A 605 -1.61 -22.66 -26.76
N LEU A 606 -0.43 -22.86 -26.17
CA LEU A 606 -0.25 -23.60 -24.91
C LEU A 606 -0.02 -22.71 -23.69
N MET A 607 -0.12 -21.37 -23.86
CA MET A 607 0.02 -20.42 -22.74
C MET A 607 -1.07 -20.66 -21.69
N SER A 608 -0.68 -20.67 -20.43
CA SER A 608 -1.57 -20.54 -19.29
C SER A 608 -2.24 -19.17 -19.27
N ASP A 609 -3.34 -19.02 -18.52
CA ASP A 609 -4.01 -17.73 -18.35
C ASP A 609 -3.07 -16.64 -17.83
N LYS A 610 -2.19 -16.95 -16.88
CA LYS A 610 -1.25 -15.96 -16.34
C LYS A 610 -0.31 -15.45 -17.42
N GLU A 611 0.24 -16.34 -18.25
CA GLU A 611 1.12 -15.98 -19.37
C GLU A 611 0.36 -15.20 -20.46
N LEU A 612 -0.86 -15.63 -20.78
CA LEU A 612 -1.71 -14.97 -21.77
C LEU A 612 -2.12 -13.56 -21.33
N MET A 613 -2.55 -13.37 -20.08
CA MET A 613 -2.92 -12.05 -19.54
C MET A 613 -1.69 -11.13 -19.51
N TRP A 614 -0.53 -11.64 -19.08
CA TRP A 614 0.71 -10.87 -19.07
C TRP A 614 1.11 -10.43 -20.49
N LEU A 615 1.07 -11.33 -21.46
CA LEU A 615 1.37 -11.01 -22.85
C LEU A 615 0.37 -10.01 -23.44
N ALA A 616 -0.93 -10.21 -23.21
CA ALA A 616 -2.00 -9.34 -23.70
C ALA A 616 -1.97 -7.93 -23.05
N SER A 617 -1.35 -7.80 -21.87
CA SER A 617 -1.17 -6.51 -21.19
C SER A 617 -0.02 -5.66 -21.74
N MET A 618 0.82 -6.21 -22.63
CA MET A 618 1.93 -5.45 -23.20
C MET A 618 1.45 -4.32 -24.13
N VAL A 619 1.94 -3.11 -23.89
CA VAL A 619 1.62 -1.92 -24.68
C VAL A 619 2.91 -1.26 -25.19
N PRO A 620 3.00 -0.89 -26.48
CA PRO A 620 4.14 -0.17 -27.01
C PRO A 620 4.11 1.29 -26.51
N ASN A 621 5.24 1.79 -26.00
CA ASN A 621 5.37 3.19 -25.58
C ASN A 621 5.46 4.17 -26.77
N ILE A 622 5.65 3.68 -27.99
CA ILE A 622 5.60 4.49 -29.22
C ILE A 622 4.16 4.48 -29.73
N GLU A 623 3.48 5.63 -29.65
CA GLU A 623 2.06 5.73 -30.04
C GLU A 623 1.82 5.53 -31.54
N LYS A 624 2.78 5.92 -32.38
CA LYS A 624 2.65 5.81 -33.84
C LYS A 624 3.10 4.45 -34.34
N TYR A 625 2.18 3.72 -34.97
CA TYR A 625 2.49 2.44 -35.61
C TYR A 625 3.44 2.63 -36.81
N PRO A 626 4.45 1.76 -36.98
CA PRO A 626 5.36 1.81 -38.13
C PRO A 626 4.73 1.27 -39.43
N TYR A 627 3.42 1.10 -39.47
CA TYR A 627 2.64 0.58 -40.60
C TYR A 627 1.22 1.18 -40.60
N ASN A 628 0.56 1.13 -41.75
CA ASN A 628 -0.84 1.54 -41.86
C ASN A 628 -1.72 0.49 -41.17
N ARG A 629 -2.28 0.88 -40.03
CA ARG A 629 -3.16 0.05 -39.21
C ARG A 629 -4.62 0.34 -39.54
N THR A 630 -5.33 -0.66 -40.02
CA THR A 630 -6.79 -0.62 -40.12
C THR A 630 -7.39 -1.08 -38.80
N GLN A 631 -8.15 -0.22 -38.13
CA GLN A 631 -8.80 -0.56 -36.87
C GLN A 631 -9.89 -1.62 -37.10
N LYS A 632 -9.92 -2.64 -36.24
CA LYS A 632 -10.88 -3.75 -36.29
C LYS A 632 -11.77 -3.77 -35.06
N VAL A 633 -12.95 -4.36 -35.24
CA VAL A 633 -13.82 -4.78 -34.13
C VAL A 633 -13.66 -6.28 -33.90
N ALA A 634 -13.26 -6.67 -32.69
CA ALA A 634 -13.21 -8.04 -32.23
C ALA A 634 -14.58 -8.50 -31.74
N PHE A 635 -15.18 -9.47 -32.43
CA PHE A 635 -16.42 -10.11 -32.04
C PHE A 635 -16.10 -11.38 -31.25
N MET A 636 -16.34 -11.33 -29.94
CA MET A 636 -16.01 -12.38 -28.99
C MET A 636 -17.29 -13.11 -28.59
N PHE A 637 -17.38 -14.38 -28.95
CA PHE A 637 -18.55 -15.22 -28.71
C PHE A 637 -18.26 -16.19 -27.57
N LEU A 638 -18.98 -16.03 -26.45
CA LEU A 638 -18.99 -16.97 -25.34
C LEU A 638 -20.22 -17.88 -25.48
N THR A 639 -20.01 -19.15 -25.81
CA THR A 639 -21.09 -20.10 -26.12
C THR A 639 -20.89 -21.43 -25.41
N ARG A 640 -21.98 -22.18 -25.25
CA ARG A 640 -21.89 -23.57 -24.74
C ARG A 640 -21.55 -24.59 -25.82
N GLY A 641 -21.77 -24.26 -27.09
CA GLY A 641 -21.56 -25.16 -28.22
C GLY A 641 -21.77 -24.45 -29.55
N LYS A 642 -22.51 -25.07 -30.47
CA LYS A 642 -22.82 -24.51 -31.81
C LYS A 642 -23.42 -23.10 -31.71
N LEU A 643 -23.29 -22.35 -32.80
CA LEU A 643 -23.96 -21.06 -33.02
C LEU A 643 -25.22 -21.28 -33.88
N PRO A 644 -26.43 -21.44 -33.30
CA PRO A 644 -27.64 -21.71 -34.08
C PRO A 644 -28.02 -20.54 -34.99
N LEU A 645 -27.66 -19.31 -34.59
CA LEU A 645 -27.86 -18.10 -35.36
C LEU A 645 -26.66 -17.78 -36.28
N GLY A 646 -25.69 -18.70 -36.40
CA GLY A 646 -24.49 -18.57 -37.24
C GLY A 646 -24.78 -18.10 -38.67
N PRO A 647 -25.77 -18.64 -39.40
CA PRO A 647 -26.07 -18.21 -40.76
C PRO A 647 -26.47 -16.72 -40.89
N LEU A 648 -27.09 -16.15 -39.86
CA LEU A 648 -27.38 -14.70 -39.81
C LEU A 648 -26.09 -13.90 -39.65
N TRP A 649 -25.19 -14.34 -38.77
CA TRP A 649 -23.87 -13.74 -38.57
C TRP A 649 -22.97 -13.88 -39.80
N GLU A 650 -23.03 -15.00 -40.53
CA GLU A 650 -22.31 -15.17 -41.79
C GLU A 650 -22.73 -14.13 -42.83
N LYS A 651 -24.05 -13.86 -42.96
CA LYS A 651 -24.54 -12.76 -43.81
C LYS A 651 -24.07 -11.40 -43.30
N PHE A 652 -24.05 -11.17 -41.98
CA PHE A 652 -23.57 -9.93 -41.37
C PHE A 652 -22.10 -9.64 -41.68
N PHE A 653 -21.23 -10.64 -41.60
CA PHE A 653 -19.79 -10.48 -41.83
C PHE A 653 -19.38 -10.49 -43.31
N LYS A 654 -20.23 -11.02 -44.20
CA LYS A 654 -19.93 -11.16 -45.63
C LYS A 654 -19.52 -9.82 -46.24
N GLY A 655 -18.38 -9.80 -46.93
CA GLY A 655 -17.85 -8.62 -47.63
C GLY A 655 -17.02 -7.66 -46.79
N HIS A 656 -16.83 -7.91 -45.49
CA HIS A 656 -16.17 -6.98 -44.56
C HIS A 656 -14.84 -7.51 -44.00
N ALA A 657 -14.21 -8.47 -44.69
CA ALA A 657 -12.95 -9.06 -44.27
C ALA A 657 -11.87 -7.97 -44.07
N GLY A 658 -11.13 -8.06 -42.97
CA GLY A 658 -10.11 -7.08 -42.60
C GLY A 658 -10.57 -5.97 -41.64
N LEU A 659 -11.88 -5.77 -41.46
CA LEU A 659 -12.46 -4.81 -40.50
C LEU A 659 -12.90 -5.45 -39.18
N TYR A 660 -12.84 -6.78 -39.09
CA TYR A 660 -13.23 -7.52 -37.90
C TYR A 660 -12.33 -8.73 -37.66
N SER A 661 -12.40 -9.23 -36.44
CA SER A 661 -11.83 -10.51 -36.00
C SER A 661 -12.90 -11.26 -35.19
N ILE A 662 -12.82 -12.59 -35.14
CA ILE A 662 -13.79 -13.44 -34.44
C ILE A 662 -13.04 -14.36 -33.49
N TYR A 663 -13.53 -14.45 -32.26
CA TYR A 663 -13.01 -15.33 -31.21
C TYR A 663 -14.16 -16.11 -30.59
N LEU A 664 -14.00 -17.42 -30.44
CA LEU A 664 -14.99 -18.33 -29.89
C LEU A 664 -14.44 -18.99 -28.64
N HIS A 665 -15.11 -18.81 -27.51
CA HIS A 665 -14.92 -19.61 -26.32
C HIS A 665 -16.12 -20.56 -26.20
N THR A 666 -15.86 -21.86 -26.28
CA THR A 666 -16.90 -22.90 -26.24
C THR A 666 -16.70 -23.82 -25.03
N SER A 667 -17.70 -24.64 -24.69
CA SER A 667 -17.46 -25.74 -23.74
C SER A 667 -16.28 -26.60 -24.23
N PRO A 668 -15.34 -27.01 -23.36
CA PRO A 668 -14.23 -27.89 -23.72
C PRO A 668 -14.69 -29.23 -24.32
N GLU A 669 -15.88 -29.69 -23.97
CA GLU A 669 -16.48 -30.93 -24.49
C GLU A 669 -16.99 -30.79 -25.93
N PHE A 670 -17.23 -29.57 -26.39
CA PHE A 670 -17.74 -29.31 -27.73
C PHE A 670 -16.58 -29.31 -28.73
N THR A 671 -16.50 -30.31 -29.61
CA THR A 671 -15.36 -30.50 -30.54
C THR A 671 -15.68 -30.17 -32.00
N GLU A 672 -16.93 -29.90 -32.35
CA GLU A 672 -17.34 -29.70 -33.75
C GLU A 672 -16.80 -28.39 -34.33
N GLU A 673 -16.13 -28.49 -35.46
CA GLU A 673 -15.57 -27.35 -36.20
C GLU A 673 -16.46 -27.04 -37.41
N PRO A 674 -16.84 -25.77 -37.67
CA PRO A 674 -17.62 -25.40 -38.84
C PRO A 674 -16.85 -25.66 -40.16
N PRO A 675 -17.53 -25.66 -41.32
CA PRO A 675 -16.88 -25.81 -42.61
C PRO A 675 -15.83 -24.72 -42.88
N LYS A 676 -14.80 -25.02 -43.67
CA LYS A 676 -13.74 -24.06 -44.07
C LYS A 676 -14.25 -22.76 -44.70
N SER A 677 -15.44 -22.79 -45.30
CA SER A 677 -16.10 -21.63 -45.90
C SER A 677 -16.73 -20.68 -44.87
N SER A 678 -16.93 -21.14 -43.63
CA SER A 678 -17.54 -20.35 -42.57
C SER A 678 -16.55 -19.33 -42.01
N VAL A 679 -17.04 -18.13 -41.69
CA VAL A 679 -16.24 -17.10 -41.00
C VAL A 679 -15.80 -17.52 -39.60
N PHE A 680 -16.47 -18.53 -39.02
CA PHE A 680 -16.19 -19.11 -37.71
C PHE A 680 -15.14 -20.22 -37.74
N TYR A 681 -14.65 -20.63 -38.92
CA TYR A 681 -13.63 -21.66 -39.05
C TYR A 681 -12.31 -21.26 -38.39
N LYS A 682 -11.79 -22.15 -37.53
CA LYS A 682 -10.55 -21.96 -36.73
C LYS A 682 -10.56 -20.67 -35.91
N ARG A 683 -11.73 -20.28 -35.40
CA ARG A 683 -11.89 -19.09 -34.54
C ARG A 683 -11.94 -19.41 -33.05
N ARG A 684 -11.79 -20.68 -32.68
CA ARG A 684 -11.81 -21.13 -31.29
C ARG A 684 -10.51 -20.81 -30.58
N ILE A 685 -10.62 -20.23 -29.39
CA ILE A 685 -9.49 -20.02 -28.47
C ILE A 685 -9.38 -21.21 -27.51
N PRO A 686 -8.22 -21.45 -26.87
CA PRO A 686 -8.15 -22.34 -25.72
C PRO A 686 -9.26 -21.98 -24.72
N SER A 687 -10.13 -22.95 -24.40
CA SER A 687 -11.35 -22.72 -23.63
C SER A 687 -11.39 -23.63 -22.41
N GLU A 688 -12.00 -23.15 -21.32
CA GLU A 688 -12.17 -23.91 -20.07
C GLU A 688 -13.64 -24.02 -19.67
N GLN A 689 -13.92 -24.77 -18.59
CA GLN A 689 -15.28 -24.92 -18.08
C GLN A 689 -15.80 -23.61 -17.50
N VAL A 690 -17.07 -23.30 -17.75
CA VAL A 690 -17.70 -22.02 -17.36
C VAL A 690 -18.98 -22.26 -16.59
N GLU A 691 -19.05 -21.68 -15.40
CA GLU A 691 -20.23 -21.72 -14.53
C GLU A 691 -20.88 -20.35 -14.41
N TRP A 692 -22.20 -20.31 -14.43
CA TRP A 692 -22.95 -19.06 -14.32
C TRP A 692 -22.81 -18.43 -12.93
N GLY A 693 -22.52 -17.13 -12.89
CA GLY A 693 -22.40 -16.38 -11.64
C GLY A 693 -21.06 -16.49 -10.92
N GLN A 694 -20.18 -17.40 -11.36
CA GLN A 694 -18.90 -17.70 -10.73
C GLN A 694 -17.74 -16.98 -11.41
N ALA A 695 -16.55 -17.05 -10.80
CA ALA A 695 -15.31 -16.50 -11.36
C ALA A 695 -15.00 -17.03 -12.77
N THR A 696 -15.28 -18.32 -13.02
CA THR A 696 -15.02 -18.98 -14.31
C THR A 696 -15.74 -18.32 -15.50
N MET A 697 -16.87 -17.63 -15.28
CA MET A 697 -17.51 -16.81 -16.30
C MET A 697 -16.64 -15.62 -16.70
N VAL A 698 -16.12 -14.91 -15.71
CA VAL A 698 -15.23 -13.76 -15.92
C VAL A 698 -13.87 -14.21 -16.45
N ASP A 699 -13.36 -15.37 -16.04
CA ASP A 699 -12.14 -15.96 -16.63
C ASP A 699 -12.29 -16.17 -18.14
N ALA A 700 -13.41 -16.74 -18.58
CA ALA A 700 -13.68 -16.92 -20.01
C ALA A 700 -13.80 -15.60 -20.78
N GLU A 701 -14.40 -14.57 -20.17
CA GLU A 701 -14.48 -13.22 -20.75
C GLU A 701 -13.10 -12.56 -20.87
N ARG A 702 -12.29 -12.64 -19.81
CA ARG A 702 -10.91 -12.14 -19.81
C ARG A 702 -10.06 -12.91 -20.81
N ARG A 703 -10.26 -14.23 -20.96
CA ARG A 703 -9.53 -15.07 -21.92
C ARG A 703 -9.86 -14.73 -23.37
N LEU A 704 -11.13 -14.43 -23.66
CA LEU A 704 -11.56 -13.89 -24.94
C LEU A 704 -10.91 -12.53 -25.22
N LEU A 705 -10.94 -11.62 -24.25
CA LEU A 705 -10.29 -10.30 -24.36
C LEU A 705 -8.79 -10.43 -24.61
N ALA A 706 -8.09 -11.26 -23.83
CA ALA A 706 -6.65 -11.41 -23.91
C ALA A 706 -6.22 -11.99 -25.27
N ASN A 707 -6.91 -13.04 -25.75
CA ASN A 707 -6.69 -13.56 -27.11
C ASN A 707 -6.96 -12.51 -28.20
N ALA A 708 -7.99 -11.70 -28.02
CA ALA A 708 -8.31 -10.64 -28.96
C ALA A 708 -7.29 -9.49 -28.94
N LEU A 709 -6.70 -9.17 -27.80
CA LEU A 709 -5.71 -8.11 -27.64
C LEU A 709 -4.39 -8.42 -28.36
N LEU A 710 -4.07 -9.70 -28.57
CA LEU A 710 -2.89 -10.14 -29.33
C LEU A 710 -2.92 -9.70 -30.80
N ASP A 711 -4.09 -9.41 -31.40
CA ASP A 711 -4.15 -8.67 -32.67
C ASP A 711 -4.16 -7.17 -32.36
N PHE A 712 -3.03 -6.51 -32.64
CA PHE A 712 -2.86 -5.08 -32.42
C PHE A 712 -3.83 -4.24 -33.25
N SER A 713 -4.42 -4.78 -34.32
CA SER A 713 -5.42 -4.09 -35.15
C SER A 713 -6.77 -3.98 -34.45
N ASN A 714 -7.07 -4.82 -33.46
CA ASN A 714 -8.33 -4.76 -32.72
C ASN A 714 -8.35 -3.53 -31.81
N GLU A 715 -9.35 -2.66 -32.03
CA GLU A 715 -9.58 -1.43 -31.28
C GLU A 715 -10.80 -1.52 -30.35
N ARG A 716 -11.78 -2.35 -30.73
CA ARG A 716 -13.08 -2.48 -30.08
C ARG A 716 -13.38 -3.94 -29.82
N PHE A 717 -13.92 -4.27 -28.66
CA PHE A 717 -14.08 -5.65 -28.19
C PHE A 717 -15.52 -5.86 -27.75
N VAL A 718 -16.29 -6.67 -28.48
CA VAL A 718 -17.71 -6.89 -28.25
C VAL A 718 -17.94 -8.30 -27.74
N LEU A 719 -18.56 -8.45 -26.56
CA LEU A 719 -18.95 -9.74 -26.02
C LEU A 719 -20.38 -10.13 -26.45
N LEU A 720 -20.54 -11.33 -26.99
CA LEU A 720 -21.79 -11.88 -27.52
C LEU A 720 -21.99 -13.34 -27.08
N SER A 721 -23.23 -13.82 -27.14
CA SER A 721 -23.56 -15.25 -26.98
C SER A 721 -24.22 -15.82 -28.22
N GLU A 722 -24.43 -17.14 -28.23
CA GLU A 722 -25.11 -17.87 -29.31
C GLU A 722 -26.57 -17.45 -29.55
N THR A 723 -27.14 -16.63 -28.65
CA THR A 723 -28.51 -16.13 -28.70
C THR A 723 -28.63 -14.64 -29.02
N CYS A 724 -27.50 -13.99 -29.36
CA CYS A 724 -27.46 -12.59 -29.75
C CYS A 724 -27.66 -12.43 -31.26
N ILE A 725 -28.30 -11.34 -31.66
CA ILE A 725 -28.45 -10.92 -33.05
C ILE A 725 -27.92 -9.50 -33.26
N PRO A 726 -27.38 -9.17 -34.45
CA PRO A 726 -27.13 -7.79 -34.83
C PRO A 726 -28.47 -7.09 -35.13
N LEU A 727 -28.62 -5.86 -34.64
CA LEU A 727 -29.79 -5.03 -34.92
C LEU A 727 -29.61 -4.15 -36.14
N PHE A 728 -28.37 -3.85 -36.56
CA PHE A 728 -28.02 -3.02 -37.70
C PHE A 728 -27.00 -3.72 -38.60
N ASN A 729 -26.81 -3.22 -39.82
CA ASN A 729 -25.82 -3.77 -40.75
C ASN A 729 -24.37 -3.56 -40.23
N PHE A 730 -23.42 -4.28 -40.82
CA PHE A 730 -22.03 -4.26 -40.36
C PHE A 730 -21.43 -2.85 -40.40
N THR A 731 -21.58 -2.13 -41.51
CA THR A 731 -21.02 -0.78 -41.68
C THR A 731 -21.50 0.18 -40.60
N THR A 732 -22.80 0.16 -40.27
CA THR A 732 -23.37 1.00 -39.21
C THR A 732 -22.79 0.64 -37.85
N ILE A 733 -22.72 -0.65 -37.50
CA ILE A 733 -22.16 -1.10 -36.21
C ILE A 733 -20.67 -0.76 -36.12
N TYR A 734 -19.90 -1.05 -37.17
CA TYR A 734 -18.47 -0.76 -37.24
C TYR A 734 -18.20 0.74 -37.06
N ASN A 735 -18.87 1.61 -37.83
CA ASN A 735 -18.70 3.05 -37.74
C ASN A 735 -19.16 3.59 -36.38
N TYR A 736 -20.24 3.06 -35.82
CA TYR A 736 -20.71 3.45 -34.48
C TYR A 736 -19.65 3.15 -33.41
N LEU A 737 -19.06 1.95 -33.45
CA LEU A 737 -18.07 1.53 -32.46
C LEU A 737 -16.73 2.25 -32.63
N ILE A 738 -16.18 2.25 -33.84
CA ILE A 738 -14.86 2.86 -34.12
C ILE A 738 -14.86 4.34 -33.77
N ASN A 739 -15.92 5.08 -34.13
CA ASN A 739 -16.01 6.53 -33.87
C ASN A 739 -16.55 6.89 -32.48
N SER A 740 -16.81 5.93 -31.59
CA SER A 740 -17.29 6.22 -30.24
C SER A 740 -16.19 6.84 -29.37
N ASN A 741 -16.50 7.82 -28.53
CA ASN A 741 -15.56 8.31 -27.52
C ASN A 741 -15.53 7.45 -26.25
N HIS A 742 -16.53 6.57 -26.08
CA HIS A 742 -16.70 5.77 -24.88
C HIS A 742 -16.72 4.27 -25.18
N SER A 743 -16.44 3.48 -24.14
CA SER A 743 -16.82 2.08 -23.99
C SER A 743 -18.28 1.96 -23.54
N PHE A 744 -18.89 0.80 -23.74
CA PHE A 744 -20.27 0.50 -23.40
C PHE A 744 -20.38 -0.65 -22.38
N VAL A 745 -20.02 -0.35 -21.13
CA VAL A 745 -20.25 -1.21 -19.97
C VAL A 745 -21.42 -0.65 -19.16
N GLY A 746 -22.49 -1.43 -19.02
CA GLY A 746 -23.61 -1.05 -18.15
C GLY A 746 -23.13 -0.97 -16.70
N SER A 747 -23.25 0.19 -16.07
CA SER A 747 -22.79 0.40 -14.70
C SER A 747 -23.75 1.31 -13.95
N ILE A 748 -24.40 0.76 -12.93
CA ILE A 748 -25.34 1.49 -12.08
C ILE A 748 -25.08 1.21 -10.61
N ASP A 749 -25.32 2.21 -9.78
CA ASP A 749 -25.41 2.02 -8.33
C ASP A 749 -26.86 1.70 -7.96
N ASP A 750 -27.15 0.41 -7.81
CA ASP A 750 -28.50 -0.10 -7.53
C ASP A 750 -28.69 -0.26 -6.00
N PRO A 751 -29.51 0.57 -5.33
CA PRO A 751 -29.66 0.52 -3.88
C PRO A 751 -30.46 -0.70 -3.38
N ARG A 752 -31.05 -1.50 -4.27
CA ARG A 752 -31.88 -2.66 -3.91
C ARG A 752 -31.03 -3.84 -3.44
N LYS A 753 -31.70 -4.87 -2.89
CA LYS A 753 -31.06 -6.14 -2.47
C LYS A 753 -30.24 -6.80 -3.59
N MET A 754 -30.68 -6.66 -4.84
CA MET A 754 -30.00 -7.24 -6.02
C MET A 754 -28.81 -6.40 -6.52
N GLY A 755 -28.54 -5.24 -5.93
CA GLY A 755 -27.38 -4.38 -6.21
C GLY A 755 -26.47 -4.30 -5.00
N ARG A 756 -26.58 -3.22 -4.22
CA ARG A 756 -25.84 -3.01 -2.96
C ARG A 756 -26.02 -4.14 -1.94
N GLY A 757 -27.17 -4.81 -1.92
CA GLY A 757 -27.40 -5.94 -1.00
C GLY A 757 -26.57 -7.19 -1.30
N ARG A 758 -25.93 -7.28 -2.46
CA ARG A 758 -24.99 -8.35 -2.83
C ARG A 758 -23.53 -8.01 -2.53
N TYR A 759 -23.26 -6.78 -2.11
CA TYR A 759 -21.91 -6.37 -1.73
C TYR A 759 -21.44 -7.16 -0.52
N ASN A 760 -20.25 -7.75 -0.63
CA ASN A 760 -19.59 -8.40 0.50
C ASN A 760 -18.66 -7.40 1.18
N LYS A 761 -18.91 -7.13 2.46
CA LYS A 761 -18.11 -6.18 3.26
C LYS A 761 -16.62 -6.55 3.35
N HIS A 762 -16.24 -7.82 3.17
CA HIS A 762 -14.83 -8.25 3.15
C HIS A 762 -14.09 -7.78 1.89
N MET A 763 -14.80 -7.23 0.90
CA MET A 763 -14.17 -6.60 -0.26
C MET A 763 -13.59 -5.22 0.08
N TRP A 764 -13.98 -4.63 1.22
CA TRP A 764 -13.34 -3.44 1.80
C TRP A 764 -11.98 -3.82 2.40
N PRO A 765 -10.92 -2.99 2.28
CA PRO A 765 -10.94 -1.60 1.81
C PRO A 765 -10.80 -1.39 0.30
N MET A 766 -10.42 -2.41 -0.45
CA MET A 766 -10.07 -2.28 -1.87
C MET A 766 -11.26 -1.95 -2.77
N VAL A 767 -12.43 -2.54 -2.50
CA VAL A 767 -13.70 -2.22 -3.14
C VAL A 767 -14.68 -1.81 -2.06
N SER A 768 -14.91 -0.51 -1.91
CA SER A 768 -15.89 0.02 -0.97
C SER A 768 -17.33 -0.15 -1.50
N LEU A 769 -18.32 -0.02 -0.62
CA LEU A 769 -19.72 -0.01 -1.05
C LEU A 769 -20.03 1.15 -2.02
N SER A 770 -19.33 2.29 -1.90
CA SER A 770 -19.45 3.42 -2.83
C SER A 770 -18.85 3.13 -4.20
N ASP A 771 -17.88 2.22 -4.30
CA ASP A 771 -17.34 1.74 -5.56
C ASP A 771 -18.26 0.71 -6.22
N TRP A 772 -19.05 -0.02 -5.43
CA TRP A 772 -19.86 -1.15 -5.88
C TRP A 772 -20.84 -0.77 -6.98
N ARG A 773 -20.72 -1.41 -8.14
CA ARG A 773 -21.65 -1.23 -9.26
C ARG A 773 -22.26 -2.54 -9.67
N LYS A 774 -23.46 -2.44 -10.23
CA LYS A 774 -24.16 -3.50 -10.91
C LYS A 774 -24.20 -3.19 -12.40
N GLY A 775 -23.95 -4.19 -13.21
CA GLY A 775 -24.04 -4.14 -14.66
C GLY A 775 -24.75 -5.37 -15.20
N ASN A 776 -24.75 -5.46 -16.52
CA ASN A 776 -25.02 -6.72 -17.20
C ASN A 776 -23.71 -7.25 -17.77
N GLN A 777 -23.65 -8.57 -17.97
CA GLN A 777 -22.50 -9.26 -18.53
C GLN A 777 -22.07 -8.73 -19.91
N TRP A 778 -22.99 -8.21 -20.71
CA TRP A 778 -22.76 -7.90 -22.13
C TRP A 778 -22.16 -6.51 -22.30
N PHE A 779 -20.88 -6.46 -22.63
CA PHE A 779 -20.15 -5.23 -22.82
C PHE A 779 -19.60 -5.06 -24.24
N GLU A 780 -19.31 -3.80 -24.56
CA GLU A 780 -18.28 -3.44 -25.52
C GLU A 780 -17.26 -2.55 -24.82
N VAL A 781 -15.98 -2.76 -25.11
CA VAL A 781 -14.89 -1.93 -24.55
C VAL A 781 -13.88 -1.53 -25.62
N HIS A 782 -13.36 -0.31 -25.49
CA HIS A 782 -12.20 0.19 -26.23
C HIS A 782 -10.92 -0.52 -25.78
N ARG A 783 -9.92 -0.65 -26.68
CA ARG A 783 -8.63 -1.32 -26.43
C ARG A 783 -7.95 -0.91 -25.14
N LYS A 784 -7.87 0.40 -24.88
CA LYS A 784 -7.31 0.94 -23.62
C LYS A 784 -7.95 0.30 -22.39
N LEU A 785 -9.29 0.22 -22.35
CA LEU A 785 -10.01 -0.36 -21.22
C LEU A 785 -9.90 -1.90 -21.20
N ALA A 786 -9.85 -2.55 -22.37
CA ALA A 786 -9.60 -3.98 -22.47
C ALA A 786 -8.26 -4.38 -21.85
N ILE A 787 -7.20 -3.59 -22.08
CA ILE A 787 -5.87 -3.79 -21.49
C ILE A 787 -5.97 -3.74 -19.96
N GLU A 788 -6.62 -2.71 -19.42
CA GLU A 788 -6.82 -2.58 -17.97
C GLU A 788 -7.57 -3.76 -17.34
N ILE A 789 -8.57 -4.31 -18.06
CA ILE A 789 -9.35 -5.48 -17.60
C ILE A 789 -8.47 -6.74 -17.52
N VAL A 790 -7.60 -6.98 -18.51
CA VAL A 790 -6.74 -8.17 -18.51
C VAL A 790 -5.57 -8.01 -17.56
N SER A 791 -5.06 -6.79 -17.37
CA SER A 791 -3.97 -6.47 -16.44
C SER A 791 -4.42 -6.33 -14.98
N ASP A 792 -5.72 -6.47 -14.70
CA ASP A 792 -6.21 -6.37 -13.32
C ASP A 792 -5.72 -7.55 -12.46
N VAL A 793 -4.76 -7.23 -11.61
CA VAL A 793 -4.21 -8.09 -10.56
C VAL A 793 -4.62 -7.61 -9.16
N THR A 794 -5.39 -6.53 -9.07
CA THR A 794 -5.76 -5.88 -7.80
C THR A 794 -7.20 -6.21 -7.39
N TYR A 795 -8.18 -6.03 -8.29
CA TYR A 795 -9.59 -6.19 -7.94
C TYR A 795 -10.12 -7.58 -8.29
N TYR A 796 -9.68 -8.18 -9.39
CA TYR A 796 -10.09 -9.53 -9.79
C TYR A 796 -9.98 -10.56 -8.65
N PRO A 797 -8.83 -10.71 -7.95
CA PRO A 797 -8.70 -11.69 -6.87
C PRO A 797 -9.68 -11.44 -5.72
N ILE A 798 -10.07 -10.18 -5.49
CA ILE A 798 -11.00 -9.79 -4.42
C ILE A 798 -12.41 -10.21 -4.77
N PHE A 799 -12.82 -10.00 -6.02
CA PHE A 799 -14.09 -10.51 -6.52
C PHE A 799 -14.10 -12.04 -6.52
N GLU A 800 -13.03 -12.67 -6.99
CA GLU A 800 -12.88 -14.13 -7.01
C GLU A 800 -13.06 -14.72 -5.60
N ASN A 801 -12.40 -14.13 -4.60
CA ASN A 801 -12.42 -14.64 -3.23
C ASN A 801 -13.75 -14.33 -2.50
N HIS A 802 -14.34 -13.15 -2.72
CA HIS A 802 -15.44 -12.67 -1.86
C HIS A 802 -16.80 -12.50 -2.54
N CYS A 803 -16.87 -12.42 -3.87
CA CYS A 803 -18.14 -12.38 -4.61
C CYS A 803 -18.66 -13.81 -4.85
N LYS A 804 -19.09 -14.46 -3.77
CA LYS A 804 -19.80 -15.75 -3.79
C LYS A 804 -21.31 -15.52 -3.65
N PRO A 805 -22.19 -16.48 -4.06
CA PRO A 805 -23.63 -16.34 -3.92
C PRO A 805 -24.03 -15.83 -2.52
N PRO A 806 -24.86 -14.77 -2.42
CA PRO A 806 -25.74 -14.22 -3.46
C PRO A 806 -25.11 -13.20 -4.42
N CYS A 807 -23.79 -12.99 -4.38
CA CYS A 807 -23.05 -12.18 -5.35
C CYS A 807 -22.78 -12.97 -6.64
N TYR A 808 -22.82 -12.28 -7.78
CA TYR A 808 -22.51 -12.84 -9.11
C TYR A 808 -21.46 -11.99 -9.79
N MET A 809 -20.30 -12.58 -10.09
CA MET A 809 -19.14 -11.81 -10.57
C MET A 809 -19.38 -11.16 -11.93
N ASP A 810 -20.03 -11.85 -12.85
CA ASP A 810 -20.39 -11.39 -14.19
C ASP A 810 -21.37 -10.19 -14.20
N GLU A 811 -22.06 -9.94 -13.09
CA GLU A 811 -22.94 -8.76 -12.93
C GLU A 811 -22.26 -7.59 -12.21
N HIS A 812 -21.11 -7.79 -11.55
CA HIS A 812 -20.56 -6.79 -10.64
C HIS A 812 -19.09 -6.43 -10.89
N TYR A 813 -18.25 -7.37 -11.33
CA TYR A 813 -16.81 -7.18 -11.47
C TYR A 813 -16.47 -6.09 -12.49
N LEU A 814 -16.81 -6.29 -13.77
CA LEU A 814 -16.46 -5.31 -14.81
C LEU A 814 -17.09 -3.94 -14.57
N ALA A 815 -18.36 -3.89 -14.14
CA ALA A 815 -19.04 -2.63 -13.86
C ALA A 815 -18.34 -1.84 -12.75
N THR A 816 -17.91 -2.53 -11.69
CA THR A 816 -17.20 -1.92 -10.56
C THR A 816 -15.78 -1.52 -10.97
N LEU A 817 -15.04 -2.42 -11.62
CA LEU A 817 -13.67 -2.18 -12.08
C LEU A 817 -13.61 -0.92 -12.93
N VAL A 818 -14.35 -0.88 -14.05
CA VAL A 818 -14.33 0.23 -15.01
C VAL A 818 -14.69 1.57 -14.36
N THR A 819 -15.61 1.55 -13.40
CA THR A 819 -15.99 2.75 -12.64
C THR A 819 -14.88 3.24 -11.71
N LYS A 820 -14.08 2.32 -11.13
CA LYS A 820 -12.93 2.68 -10.29
C LYS A 820 -11.75 3.20 -11.10
N ILE A 821 -11.41 2.53 -12.20
CA ILE A 821 -10.15 2.81 -12.91
C ILE A 821 -10.27 3.95 -13.93
N GLN A 822 -11.38 4.02 -14.66
CA GLN A 822 -11.49 4.91 -15.81
C GLN A 822 -12.94 5.33 -16.10
N PRO A 823 -13.64 5.96 -15.13
CA PRO A 823 -15.07 6.27 -15.24
C PRO A 823 -15.40 7.19 -16.42
N SER A 824 -14.50 8.09 -16.80
CA SER A 824 -14.68 9.02 -17.92
C SER A 824 -14.69 8.36 -19.30
N MET A 825 -14.15 7.14 -19.42
CA MET A 825 -14.15 6.39 -20.69
C MET A 825 -15.37 5.49 -20.85
N ASN A 826 -16.29 5.43 -19.88
CA ASN A 826 -17.45 4.56 -19.93
C ASN A 826 -18.76 5.35 -20.06
N SER A 827 -19.65 4.86 -20.91
CA SER A 827 -20.99 5.45 -21.12
C SER A 827 -22.02 5.04 -20.06
N ASN A 828 -21.66 4.12 -19.15
CA ASN A 828 -22.54 3.53 -18.13
C ASN A 828 -23.78 2.82 -18.68
N ARG A 829 -23.81 2.53 -20.00
CA ARG A 829 -24.87 1.78 -20.67
C ARG A 829 -24.29 0.62 -21.47
N SER A 830 -25.11 -0.41 -21.70
CA SER A 830 -24.79 -1.46 -22.67
C SER A 830 -25.44 -1.16 -24.02
N ILE A 831 -24.78 -1.62 -25.08
CA ILE A 831 -25.30 -1.60 -26.46
C ILE A 831 -26.05 -2.90 -26.83
N THR A 832 -26.24 -3.80 -25.87
CA THR A 832 -27.01 -5.04 -26.06
C THR A 832 -28.37 -4.91 -25.39
N TRP A 833 -29.43 -4.87 -26.19
CA TRP A 833 -30.80 -4.82 -25.70
C TRP A 833 -31.23 -6.16 -25.11
N VAL A 834 -31.90 -6.08 -23.96
CA VAL A 834 -32.42 -7.23 -23.23
C VAL A 834 -33.81 -6.89 -22.68
N ASP A 835 -34.78 -7.78 -22.89
CA ASP A 835 -36.12 -7.63 -22.30
C ASP A 835 -36.23 -8.31 -20.94
N TRP A 836 -36.52 -7.50 -19.92
CA TRP A 836 -36.77 -7.93 -18.55
C TRP A 836 -38.23 -7.70 -18.11
N SER A 837 -39.13 -7.28 -19.03
CA SER A 837 -40.52 -6.92 -18.70
C SER A 837 -41.33 -8.05 -18.06
N ARG A 838 -40.99 -9.32 -18.35
CA ARG A 838 -41.66 -10.50 -17.79
C ARG A 838 -41.20 -10.86 -16.37
N GLY A 839 -40.17 -10.18 -15.84
CA GLY A 839 -39.57 -10.47 -14.55
C GLY A 839 -38.78 -11.79 -14.50
N GLY A 840 -38.19 -12.09 -13.34
CA GLY A 840 -37.43 -13.31 -13.07
C GLY A 840 -35.90 -13.14 -13.11
N SER A 841 -35.17 -14.25 -12.92
CA SER A 841 -33.70 -14.28 -12.88
C SER A 841 -33.03 -14.36 -14.26
N HIS A 842 -33.83 -14.49 -15.32
CA HIS A 842 -33.36 -14.55 -16.70
C HIS A 842 -34.24 -13.69 -17.60
N PRO A 843 -33.67 -13.08 -18.65
CA PRO A 843 -34.44 -12.24 -19.57
C PRO A 843 -35.38 -13.07 -20.44
N THR A 844 -36.37 -12.39 -21.02
CA THR A 844 -37.34 -12.99 -21.95
C THR A 844 -36.61 -13.69 -23.09
N LYS A 845 -37.03 -14.94 -23.35
CA LYS A 845 -36.62 -15.70 -24.53
C LYS A 845 -37.63 -15.44 -25.65
N PHE A 846 -37.14 -15.10 -26.84
CA PHE A 846 -37.95 -14.88 -28.03
C PHE A 846 -38.02 -16.17 -28.87
N GLU A 847 -39.25 -16.57 -29.19
CA GLU A 847 -39.55 -17.69 -30.08
C GLU A 847 -39.87 -17.20 -31.50
N ARG A 848 -40.03 -18.13 -32.44
CA ARG A 848 -40.35 -17.83 -33.86
C ARG A 848 -41.47 -16.80 -34.03
N LYS A 849 -42.54 -16.91 -33.24
CA LYS A 849 -43.74 -16.05 -33.33
C LYS A 849 -43.52 -14.62 -32.84
N ASP A 850 -42.49 -14.40 -32.02
CA ASP A 850 -42.23 -13.09 -31.41
C ASP A 850 -41.41 -12.19 -32.35
N VAL A 851 -40.78 -12.77 -33.38
CA VAL A 851 -39.93 -12.05 -34.34
C VAL A 851 -40.78 -11.48 -35.48
N SER A 852 -40.90 -10.15 -35.51
CA SER A 852 -41.53 -9.38 -36.58
C SER A 852 -40.73 -8.12 -36.90
N GLU A 853 -40.94 -7.55 -38.08
CA GLU A 853 -40.30 -6.29 -38.47
C GLU A 853 -40.68 -5.15 -37.52
N ALA A 854 -41.96 -5.02 -37.17
CA ALA A 854 -42.44 -4.02 -36.21
C ALA A 854 -41.77 -4.17 -34.84
N PHE A 855 -41.58 -5.40 -34.37
CA PHE A 855 -40.84 -5.68 -33.13
C PHE A 855 -39.38 -5.19 -33.22
N LEU A 856 -38.65 -5.58 -34.27
CA LEU A 856 -37.24 -5.23 -34.42
C LEU A 856 -37.02 -3.73 -34.64
N ASN A 857 -37.90 -3.06 -35.39
CA ASN A 857 -37.86 -1.60 -35.58
C ASN A 857 -38.11 -0.86 -34.27
N ARG A 858 -39.02 -1.34 -33.42
CA ARG A 858 -39.20 -0.79 -32.07
C ARG A 858 -37.94 -0.93 -31.23
N VAL A 859 -37.24 -2.06 -31.29
CA VAL A 859 -35.97 -2.24 -30.55
C VAL A 859 -34.87 -1.32 -31.10
N ARG A 860 -34.82 -1.11 -32.42
CA ARG A 860 -33.82 -0.28 -33.11
C ARG A 860 -33.98 1.22 -32.88
N GLN A 861 -35.21 1.72 -32.80
CA GLN A 861 -35.51 3.17 -32.84
C GLN A 861 -36.44 3.65 -31.72
N GLY A 862 -36.90 2.77 -30.84
CA GLY A 862 -37.87 3.09 -29.79
C GLY A 862 -37.29 3.71 -28.52
N PHE A 863 -35.98 4.01 -28.50
CA PHE A 863 -35.29 4.53 -27.31
C PHE A 863 -34.39 5.70 -27.69
N ASN A 864 -34.25 6.67 -26.79
CA ASN A 864 -33.29 7.76 -26.91
C ASN A 864 -32.16 7.58 -25.91
N CYS A 865 -30.94 7.90 -26.32
CA CYS A 865 -29.73 7.82 -25.50
C CYS A 865 -28.67 8.79 -26.03
N THR A 866 -27.57 8.92 -25.29
CA THR A 866 -26.47 9.80 -25.66
C THR A 866 -25.35 9.01 -26.35
N TYR A 867 -24.89 9.51 -27.48
CA TYR A 867 -23.73 9.02 -28.23
C TYR A 867 -22.82 10.20 -28.56
N ASN A 868 -21.56 10.17 -28.11
CA ASN A 868 -20.59 11.27 -28.28
C ASN A 868 -21.14 12.66 -27.89
N GLY A 869 -21.94 12.71 -26.82
CA GLY A 869 -22.56 13.95 -26.33
C GLY A 869 -23.85 14.36 -27.03
N ILE A 870 -24.27 13.65 -28.09
CA ILE A 870 -25.46 13.96 -28.89
C ILE A 870 -26.56 12.94 -28.61
N THR A 871 -27.82 13.37 -28.54
CA THR A 871 -28.96 12.47 -28.44
C THR A 871 -29.19 11.72 -29.75
N THR A 872 -29.33 10.39 -29.68
CA THR A 872 -29.58 9.50 -30.82
C THR A 872 -30.65 8.46 -30.48
N THR A 873 -31.28 7.90 -31.51
CA THR A 873 -32.21 6.77 -31.40
C THR A 873 -31.50 5.40 -31.50
N VAL A 874 -30.24 5.37 -31.95
CA VAL A 874 -29.44 4.15 -32.12
C VAL A 874 -28.79 3.77 -30.80
N CYS A 875 -29.58 3.19 -29.89
CA CYS A 875 -29.14 2.91 -28.53
C CYS A 875 -28.57 1.52 -28.32
N PHE A 876 -29.01 0.56 -29.12
CA PHE A 876 -28.60 -0.83 -29.01
C PHE A 876 -28.16 -1.33 -30.38
N LEU A 877 -26.98 -1.92 -30.46
CA LEU A 877 -26.45 -2.52 -31.68
C LEU A 877 -26.77 -4.01 -31.77
N PHE A 878 -27.05 -4.63 -30.64
CA PHE A 878 -27.34 -6.06 -30.52
C PHE A 878 -28.58 -6.30 -29.67
N ALA A 879 -29.20 -7.47 -29.81
CA ALA A 879 -30.33 -7.88 -28.98
C ALA A 879 -30.25 -9.35 -28.57
N ARG A 880 -30.83 -9.66 -27.41
CA ARG A 880 -30.95 -11.02 -26.84
C ARG A 880 -32.27 -11.16 -26.06
N LYS A 881 -32.85 -12.36 -25.86
CA LYS A 881 -32.31 -13.71 -26.06
C LYS A 881 -33.15 -14.49 -27.09
N PHE A 882 -32.61 -14.68 -28.31
CA PHE A 882 -33.31 -15.32 -29.43
C PHE A 882 -33.05 -16.84 -29.46
N GLN A 883 -34.12 -17.64 -29.55
CA GLN A 883 -34.01 -19.11 -29.64
C GLN A 883 -33.61 -19.56 -31.05
N PRO A 884 -33.04 -20.78 -31.23
CA PRO A 884 -32.68 -21.30 -32.56
C PRO A 884 -33.80 -21.22 -33.60
N ARG A 885 -35.05 -21.43 -33.19
CA ARG A 885 -36.24 -21.37 -34.06
C ARG A 885 -36.55 -19.98 -34.62
N THR A 886 -35.86 -18.94 -34.15
CA THR A 886 -35.97 -17.57 -34.68
C THR A 886 -35.13 -17.34 -35.94
N LEU A 887 -34.21 -18.25 -36.29
CA LEU A 887 -33.31 -18.05 -37.43
C LEU A 887 -34.06 -17.79 -38.74
N GLU A 888 -35.05 -18.61 -39.06
CA GLU A 888 -35.80 -18.49 -40.31
C GLU A 888 -36.53 -17.14 -40.45
N PRO A 889 -37.36 -16.68 -39.48
CA PRO A 889 -37.97 -15.34 -39.60
C PRO A 889 -36.93 -14.21 -39.57
N LEU A 890 -35.82 -14.36 -38.82
CA LEU A 890 -34.73 -13.38 -38.84
C LEU A 890 -34.09 -13.27 -40.23
N LEU A 891 -33.78 -14.40 -40.89
CA LEU A 891 -33.23 -14.41 -42.24
C LEU A 891 -34.19 -13.84 -43.28
N ARG A 892 -35.50 -14.03 -43.10
CA ARG A 892 -36.52 -13.44 -43.96
C ARG A 892 -36.59 -11.91 -43.84
N ILE A 893 -36.40 -11.38 -42.63
CA ILE A 893 -36.49 -9.94 -42.35
C ILE A 893 -35.13 -9.22 -42.57
N ALA A 894 -34.03 -9.96 -42.47
CA ALA A 894 -32.68 -9.40 -42.54
C ALA A 894 -32.37 -8.59 -43.81
N PRO A 895 -32.83 -8.93 -45.03
CA PRO A 895 -32.67 -8.07 -46.21
C PRO A 895 -33.24 -6.67 -46.02
N VAL A 896 -34.42 -6.56 -45.40
CA VAL A 896 -35.11 -5.29 -45.15
C VAL A 896 -34.40 -4.47 -44.08
N LEU A 897 -33.98 -5.11 -42.98
CA LEU A 897 -33.42 -4.40 -41.82
C LEU A 897 -31.90 -4.19 -41.87
N LEU A 898 -31.17 -5.14 -42.45
CA LEU A 898 -29.71 -5.19 -42.47
C LEU A 898 -29.13 -4.94 -43.87
N GLY A 899 -29.97 -4.80 -44.90
CA GLY A 899 -29.53 -4.47 -46.25
C GLY A 899 -28.75 -5.60 -46.93
N PHE A 900 -29.00 -6.86 -46.57
CA PHE A 900 -28.44 -7.99 -47.30
C PHE A 900 -29.12 -8.10 -48.66
N ASN A 901 -28.35 -8.15 -49.76
CA ASN A 901 -28.91 -8.52 -51.05
C ASN A 901 -29.59 -9.91 -50.93
N PRO A 902 -30.80 -10.10 -51.49
CA PRO A 902 -31.58 -11.34 -51.40
C PRO A 902 -30.76 -12.60 -51.66
#